data_AF-A0A2D0SQF0-F1
#
_entry.id   AF-A0A2D0SQF0-F1
#
_cell.length_a   1.000
_cell.length_b   1.000
_cell.length_c   1.000
_cell.angle_alpha   90.00
_cell.angle_beta   90.00
_cell.angle_gamma   90.00
#
_symmetry.space_group_name_H-M   'P 1'
#
loop_
_entity.id
_entity.type
_entity.pdbx_description
1 polymer ?
#
loop_
_entity_poly.entity_id
_entity_poly.type
_entity_poly.pdbx_seq_one_letter_code
_entity_poly.pdbx_strand_id
1 'polypeptide(L)'
;MELVVVTHVLDAITFWAQNVTEDKVFEKLDMALSETCPTAQSVKGQPSPHKVYGACYSGDRCWYRCKVQKQIDDTFHVAYIDYGNEEVVGRLDLVELPEDLQSAALAKRYKFWGFHLASEQDSPHYSQGKSFLQNLIYGKKLRINIKAECFDGTILVKAFQGNLDIGEEVLKFKFATVNFPGNRESPSPTKALQKQTGVWPSRRSQGDHDSTGTLGYMPKLRPVFSNQTPQALKEPSTSKSVMAANVLEAERELVKENTEIIQQLCGQVNEQMLTEAKSELQCSREEVKEKIKEIKKIEKEKNDLQNHADHLQQQLKEARLELQKVSEVCPRKDESVEVNMVSTVCERFSRLAEKVEAVRSNRERNECPTAEQCLSESIPVVVNNRIVMPLPSETLEMAWEDYRQSLKQLKECQSKAELEDLVNSRNQARSVLLAAIDDFLLVVGSLPISDRLNTLKDVSSSLMAAFGSVSEDDVQDQSLEQFCEWKSQKHRNFRNVRHATDKALCALSDWAANTSKFFCMTEKSAVTLEAVGAGVDELLEQAESDVCEELSTKFFEQNVEDMKIMSTACGIVMQRIKKEEYLLCGLRKMYEDNKKFKEDMVHWQKRSPKADELLQIKKHIKSLRSQLRWKLVEVGCMEEADELDLPEILRKKEEIAETRNALFQEIMHEKEQYVKLCGLVKGDFPELLQLYPEADIDSYLLSEGLLMKSLDRDLFDAEPMKELSGRRPLVCTEFQCQKVVLKSYSVDEESEVRMIKQAAQYHKVQNQHPSTAMPLLGLFFSKSDPLAYIMVPYYSNGSLKALQKLSPLTPSEIGRVMRGVLLGLQSLHESCITHASLNANNLFAVNREQGIVGDFDFTKTPEQRAVDCGMVAGSISLVAPELRQSQLPSPATDMYAVGGVMLWLHVPDCTGDNEQQVPRLSGLQLDVKVQTLLSKLLVCSRRLSAVEALCDDYFLSLEN
;
A
#
# COMPACT_ATOMS: atom_id res chain seq x y z
N MET A 1 -31.42 -35.23 -54.19
CA MET A 1 -30.05 -35.13 -53.65
C MET A 1 -30.13 -35.42 -52.17
N GLU A 2 -29.13 -36.07 -51.59
CA GLU A 2 -28.99 -36.14 -50.13
C GLU A 2 -28.20 -34.92 -49.64
N LEU A 3 -28.41 -34.47 -48.40
CA LEU A 3 -27.55 -33.49 -47.75
C LEU A 3 -26.76 -34.23 -46.66
N VAL A 4 -25.44 -34.16 -46.74
CA VAL A 4 -24.53 -34.88 -45.83
C VAL A 4 -23.55 -33.94 -45.16
N VAL A 5 -23.06 -34.28 -43.98
CA VAL A 5 -21.99 -33.56 -43.27
C VAL A 5 -20.69 -34.37 -43.37
N VAL A 6 -19.63 -33.80 -43.92
CA VAL A 6 -18.35 -34.50 -44.07
C VAL A 6 -17.66 -34.63 -42.72
N THR A 7 -17.44 -35.88 -42.28
CA THR A 7 -16.86 -36.22 -40.98
C THR A 7 -15.38 -36.61 -41.06
N HIS A 8 -14.92 -37.14 -42.19
CA HIS A 8 -13.50 -37.43 -42.42
C HIS A 8 -13.16 -37.37 -43.92
N VAL A 9 -11.93 -36.99 -44.28
CA VAL A 9 -11.44 -37.01 -45.66
C VAL A 9 -10.31 -38.03 -45.76
N LEU A 10 -10.50 -39.07 -46.56
CA LEU A 10 -9.58 -40.20 -46.65
C LEU A 10 -8.43 -39.89 -47.60
N ASP A 11 -8.76 -39.43 -48.81
CA ASP A 11 -7.84 -39.09 -49.90
C ASP A 11 -8.39 -37.90 -50.72
N ALA A 12 -7.77 -37.56 -51.86
CA ALA A 12 -8.17 -36.42 -52.70
C ALA A 12 -9.52 -36.59 -53.45
N ILE A 13 -10.17 -37.76 -53.41
CA ILE A 13 -11.44 -38.08 -54.08
C ILE A 13 -12.43 -38.90 -53.23
N THR A 14 -12.02 -39.37 -52.05
CA THR A 14 -12.81 -40.23 -51.15
C THR A 14 -12.95 -39.59 -49.75
N PHE A 15 -14.17 -39.57 -49.22
CA PHE A 15 -14.49 -38.99 -47.91
C PHE A 15 -15.61 -39.77 -47.20
N TRP A 16 -15.77 -39.56 -45.90
CA TRP A 16 -16.86 -40.08 -45.09
C TRP A 16 -17.82 -38.94 -44.71
N ALA A 17 -19.12 -39.24 -44.68
CA ALA A 17 -20.12 -38.27 -44.27
C ALA A 17 -21.35 -38.92 -43.62
N GLN A 18 -21.99 -38.20 -42.71
CA GLN A 18 -23.27 -38.54 -42.06
C GLN A 18 -24.45 -37.92 -42.82
N ASN A 19 -25.62 -38.55 -42.81
CA ASN A 19 -26.84 -37.94 -43.39
C ASN A 19 -27.46 -36.93 -42.41
N VAL A 20 -27.81 -35.74 -42.91
CA VAL A 20 -28.34 -34.63 -42.08
C VAL A 20 -29.70 -34.93 -41.44
N THR A 21 -30.48 -35.87 -41.96
CA THR A 21 -31.80 -36.21 -41.38
C THR A 21 -31.72 -37.09 -40.12
N GLU A 22 -30.54 -37.60 -39.76
CA GLU A 22 -30.36 -38.58 -38.67
C GLU A 22 -29.94 -37.92 -37.33
N ASP A 23 -29.91 -36.59 -37.25
CA ASP A 23 -29.53 -35.78 -36.07
C ASP A 23 -30.15 -36.26 -34.73
N LYS A 24 -31.47 -36.50 -34.70
CA LYS A 24 -32.19 -37.00 -33.50
C LYS A 24 -31.87 -38.44 -33.09
N VAL A 25 -31.11 -39.17 -33.91
CA VAL A 25 -30.52 -40.48 -33.58
C VAL A 25 -29.12 -40.25 -33.01
N PHE A 26 -28.34 -39.36 -33.64
CA PHE A 26 -27.00 -38.97 -33.21
C PHE A 26 -27.00 -38.36 -31.79
N GLU A 27 -27.86 -37.38 -31.48
CA GLU A 27 -27.92 -36.78 -30.13
C GLU A 27 -28.18 -37.81 -29.02
N LYS A 28 -29.03 -38.80 -29.29
CA LYS A 28 -29.36 -39.88 -28.35
C LYS A 28 -28.19 -40.85 -28.18
N LEU A 29 -27.47 -41.12 -29.26
CA LEU A 29 -26.29 -41.98 -29.26
C LEU A 29 -25.15 -41.34 -28.44
N ASP A 30 -24.86 -40.06 -28.71
CA ASP A 30 -23.84 -39.27 -28.01
C ASP A 30 -24.12 -39.22 -26.49
N MET A 31 -25.38 -39.01 -26.10
CA MET A 31 -25.84 -39.04 -24.72
C MET A 31 -25.66 -40.43 -24.09
N ALA A 32 -26.18 -41.49 -24.72
CA ALA A 32 -26.11 -42.85 -24.19
C ALA A 32 -24.67 -43.37 -24.05
N LEU A 33 -23.77 -43.01 -24.97
CA LEU A 33 -22.33 -43.31 -24.86
C LEU A 33 -21.70 -42.55 -23.68
N SER A 34 -22.03 -41.27 -23.49
CA SER A 34 -21.49 -40.46 -22.39
C SER A 34 -21.92 -40.94 -21.00
N GLU A 35 -23.09 -41.58 -20.88
CA GLU A 35 -23.58 -42.17 -19.64
C GLU A 35 -23.05 -43.61 -19.42
N THR A 36 -23.02 -44.42 -20.49
CA THR A 36 -22.68 -45.86 -20.38
C THR A 36 -21.18 -46.09 -20.30
N CYS A 37 -20.39 -45.52 -21.21
CA CYS A 37 -18.99 -45.89 -21.39
C CYS A 37 -18.09 -45.65 -20.16
N PRO A 38 -18.23 -44.55 -19.38
CA PRO A 38 -17.42 -44.34 -18.17
C PRO A 38 -17.61 -45.38 -17.05
N THR A 39 -18.65 -46.21 -17.13
CA THR A 39 -18.93 -47.30 -16.16
C THR A 39 -18.93 -48.69 -16.80
N ALA A 40 -18.70 -48.78 -18.11
CA ALA A 40 -18.65 -50.04 -18.86
C ALA A 40 -17.36 -50.82 -18.57
N GLN A 41 -17.38 -52.14 -18.80
CA GLN A 41 -16.20 -52.97 -18.59
C GLN A 41 -15.22 -52.81 -19.76
N SER A 42 -13.94 -52.56 -19.44
CA SER A 42 -12.84 -52.58 -20.40
C SER A 42 -12.71 -53.95 -21.09
N VAL A 43 -12.34 -53.95 -22.37
CA VAL A 43 -12.33 -55.17 -23.20
C VAL A 43 -11.32 -56.21 -22.67
N LYS A 44 -11.81 -57.42 -22.39
CA LYS A 44 -11.03 -58.55 -21.86
C LYS A 44 -10.61 -59.48 -23.00
N GLY A 45 -9.31 -59.79 -23.08
CA GLY A 45 -8.75 -60.66 -24.12
C GLY A 45 -8.61 -59.97 -25.48
N GLN A 46 -8.84 -60.74 -26.55
CA GLN A 46 -8.84 -60.24 -27.93
C GLN A 46 -10.25 -59.82 -28.38
N PRO A 47 -10.45 -58.60 -28.90
CA PRO A 47 -11.74 -58.16 -29.44
C PRO A 47 -12.13 -58.90 -30.73
N SER A 48 -13.40 -59.29 -30.84
CA SER A 48 -14.00 -59.73 -32.10
C SER A 48 -14.13 -58.53 -33.07
N PRO A 49 -13.66 -58.63 -34.33
CA PRO A 49 -13.74 -57.54 -35.31
C PRO A 49 -15.16 -57.30 -35.85
N HIS A 50 -16.12 -58.15 -35.50
CA HIS A 50 -17.53 -58.01 -35.91
C HIS A 50 -18.36 -57.17 -34.92
N LYS A 51 -17.94 -57.05 -33.65
CA LYS A 51 -18.62 -56.33 -32.58
C LYS A 51 -18.20 -54.84 -32.57
N VAL A 52 -19.09 -53.97 -32.09
CA VAL A 52 -18.85 -52.53 -31.86
C VAL A 52 -18.44 -52.31 -30.40
N TYR A 53 -17.45 -51.44 -30.18
CA TYR A 53 -16.89 -51.09 -28.88
C TYR A 53 -16.97 -49.58 -28.65
N GLY A 54 -16.88 -49.15 -27.39
CA GLY A 54 -16.70 -47.74 -27.04
C GLY A 54 -15.21 -47.47 -26.93
N ALA A 55 -14.71 -46.45 -27.64
CA ALA A 55 -13.34 -45.97 -27.51
C ALA A 55 -13.33 -44.49 -27.12
N CYS A 56 -12.41 -44.10 -26.23
CA CYS A 56 -12.17 -42.71 -25.86
C CYS A 56 -11.24 -42.06 -26.88
N TYR A 57 -11.74 -41.07 -27.62
CA TYR A 57 -10.97 -40.38 -28.65
C TYR A 57 -9.97 -39.40 -28.02
N SER A 58 -8.68 -39.52 -28.35
CA SER A 58 -7.62 -38.73 -27.69
C SER A 58 -7.77 -37.21 -27.88
N GLY A 59 -8.36 -36.77 -29.01
CA GLY A 59 -8.46 -35.36 -29.37
C GLY A 59 -9.47 -34.53 -28.56
N ASP A 60 -10.47 -35.15 -27.93
CA ASP A 60 -11.46 -34.45 -27.10
C ASP A 60 -11.90 -35.19 -25.82
N ARG A 61 -11.37 -36.41 -25.60
CA ARG A 61 -11.68 -37.29 -24.46
C ARG A 61 -13.16 -37.69 -24.33
N CYS A 62 -13.90 -37.67 -25.44
CA CYS A 62 -15.25 -38.20 -25.52
C CYS A 62 -15.28 -39.68 -25.98
N TRP A 63 -16.33 -40.40 -25.59
CA TRP A 63 -16.52 -41.81 -25.91
C TRP A 63 -17.34 -42.00 -27.18
N TYR A 64 -16.78 -42.71 -28.16
CA TYR A 64 -17.38 -42.94 -29.47
C TYR A 64 -17.43 -44.42 -29.86
N ARG A 65 -18.33 -44.78 -30.77
CA ARG A 65 -18.41 -46.15 -31.29
C ARG A 65 -17.31 -46.43 -32.29
N CYS A 66 -16.63 -47.55 -32.12
CA CYS A 66 -15.59 -48.01 -33.01
C CYS A 66 -15.68 -49.51 -33.31
N LYS A 67 -14.94 -49.95 -34.33
CA LYS A 67 -14.58 -51.35 -34.54
C LYS A 67 -13.07 -51.50 -34.48
N VAL A 68 -12.60 -52.50 -33.74
CA VAL A 68 -11.18 -52.85 -33.70
C VAL A 68 -10.80 -53.55 -35.01
N GLN A 69 -9.88 -52.96 -35.75
CA GLN A 69 -9.31 -53.52 -36.97
C GLN A 69 -8.12 -54.45 -36.67
N LYS A 70 -7.29 -54.07 -35.69
CA LYS A 70 -6.06 -54.78 -35.32
C LYS A 70 -5.71 -54.52 -33.85
N GLN A 71 -5.20 -55.54 -33.15
CA GLN A 71 -4.54 -55.38 -31.86
C GLN A 71 -3.01 -55.48 -32.07
N ILE A 72 -2.25 -54.65 -31.36
CA ILE A 72 -0.79 -54.71 -31.24
C ILE A 72 -0.47 -54.58 -29.75
N ASP A 73 -0.02 -55.68 -29.15
CA ASP A 73 0.20 -55.82 -27.70
C ASP A 73 -1.02 -55.37 -26.87
N ASP A 74 -0.93 -54.26 -26.13
CA ASP A 74 -2.04 -53.69 -25.35
C ASP A 74 -2.69 -52.44 -25.98
N THR A 75 -2.42 -52.22 -27.26
CA THR A 75 -2.99 -51.13 -28.09
C THR A 75 -3.87 -51.67 -29.21
N PHE A 76 -4.84 -50.86 -29.63
CA PHE A 76 -5.89 -51.25 -30.58
C PHE A 76 -6.02 -50.21 -31.69
N HIS A 77 -5.79 -50.63 -32.93
CA HIS A 77 -6.15 -49.83 -34.11
C HIS A 77 -7.67 -49.90 -34.28
N VAL A 78 -8.34 -48.77 -34.09
CA VAL A 78 -9.79 -48.64 -34.09
C VAL A 78 -10.25 -47.72 -35.21
N ALA A 79 -11.36 -48.06 -35.85
CA ALA A 79 -12.05 -47.19 -36.79
C ALA A 79 -13.38 -46.73 -36.20
N TYR A 80 -13.58 -45.42 -36.10
CA TYR A 80 -14.79 -44.81 -35.54
C TYR A 80 -15.94 -44.89 -36.55
N ILE A 81 -16.89 -45.79 -36.32
CA ILE A 81 -17.86 -46.17 -37.34
C ILE A 81 -18.83 -45.04 -37.72
N ASP A 82 -19.05 -44.09 -36.82
CA ASP A 82 -19.97 -42.97 -37.03
C ASP A 82 -19.31 -41.74 -37.66
N TYR A 83 -17.99 -41.77 -37.92
CA TYR A 83 -17.23 -40.63 -38.44
C TYR A 83 -16.24 -41.00 -39.57
N GLY A 84 -15.70 -42.22 -39.56
CA GLY A 84 -14.81 -42.74 -40.60
C GLY A 84 -13.32 -42.39 -40.45
N ASN A 85 -12.91 -41.82 -39.31
CA ASN A 85 -11.50 -41.68 -38.91
C ASN A 85 -11.00 -42.91 -38.12
N GLU A 86 -9.69 -43.03 -38.00
CA GLU A 86 -9.00 -44.17 -37.37
C GLU A 86 -7.96 -43.67 -36.33
N GLU A 87 -7.70 -44.47 -35.30
CA GLU A 87 -6.82 -44.13 -34.16
C GLU A 87 -6.16 -45.40 -33.57
N VAL A 88 -5.09 -45.23 -32.78
CA VAL A 88 -4.56 -46.28 -31.89
C VAL A 88 -4.87 -45.92 -30.43
N VAL A 89 -5.74 -46.69 -29.77
CA VAL A 89 -6.14 -46.49 -28.36
C VAL A 89 -5.56 -47.56 -27.44
N GLY A 90 -5.41 -47.27 -26.14
CA GLY A 90 -4.99 -48.24 -25.12
C GLY A 90 -6.15 -49.07 -24.56
N ARG A 91 -5.87 -50.14 -23.82
CA ARG A 91 -6.93 -51.00 -23.23
C ARG A 91 -7.86 -50.27 -22.26
N LEU A 92 -7.35 -49.31 -21.49
CA LEU A 92 -8.16 -48.53 -20.54
C LEU A 92 -9.19 -47.65 -21.27
N ASP A 93 -8.84 -47.19 -22.46
CA ASP A 93 -9.66 -46.34 -23.33
C ASP A 93 -10.61 -47.14 -24.24
N LEU A 94 -10.77 -48.46 -24.03
CA LEU A 94 -11.60 -49.36 -24.85
C LEU A 94 -12.55 -50.24 -24.02
N VAL A 95 -13.85 -50.04 -24.17
CA VAL A 95 -14.92 -50.71 -23.39
C VAL A 95 -15.92 -51.49 -24.25
N GLU A 96 -16.56 -52.51 -23.66
CA GLU A 96 -17.64 -53.24 -24.31
C GLU A 96 -18.98 -52.49 -24.23
N LEU A 97 -19.70 -52.38 -25.37
CA LEU A 97 -21.02 -51.76 -25.44
C LEU A 97 -22.16 -52.80 -25.33
N PRO A 98 -23.30 -52.44 -24.69
CA PRO A 98 -24.52 -53.24 -24.68
C PRO A 98 -25.14 -53.40 -26.07
N GLU A 99 -26.04 -54.36 -26.23
CA GLU A 99 -26.66 -54.72 -27.52
C GLU A 99 -27.38 -53.54 -28.19
N ASP A 100 -28.04 -52.68 -27.41
CA ASP A 100 -28.76 -51.49 -27.90
C ASP A 100 -27.88 -50.49 -28.68
N LEU A 101 -26.55 -50.51 -28.44
CA LEU A 101 -25.57 -49.65 -29.11
C LEU A 101 -24.80 -50.35 -30.25
N GLN A 102 -25.07 -51.64 -30.52
CA GLN A 102 -24.48 -52.43 -31.61
C GLN A 102 -25.12 -52.15 -32.99
N SER A 103 -25.91 -51.08 -33.11
CA SER A 103 -26.61 -50.70 -34.35
C SER A 103 -25.65 -50.28 -35.49
N ALA A 104 -26.21 -50.07 -36.69
CA ALA A 104 -25.44 -49.70 -37.88
C ALA A 104 -24.66 -48.37 -37.73
N ALA A 105 -23.63 -48.22 -38.57
CA ALA A 105 -22.79 -47.04 -38.69
C ALA A 105 -23.56 -45.83 -39.27
N LEU A 106 -23.40 -44.65 -38.69
CA LEU A 106 -24.02 -43.40 -39.17
C LEU A 106 -23.23 -42.72 -40.31
N ALA A 107 -21.91 -42.94 -40.40
CA ALA A 107 -21.11 -42.44 -41.52
C ALA A 107 -21.11 -43.44 -42.70
N LYS A 108 -21.30 -42.92 -43.91
CA LYS A 108 -21.17 -43.66 -45.17
C LYS A 108 -19.94 -43.17 -45.93
N ARG A 109 -19.31 -44.07 -46.70
CA ARG A 109 -18.13 -43.75 -47.52
C ARG A 109 -18.56 -43.28 -48.91
N TYR A 110 -18.12 -42.10 -49.30
CA TYR A 110 -18.44 -41.46 -50.56
C TYR A 110 -17.18 -41.25 -51.41
N LYS A 111 -17.31 -41.37 -52.73
CA LYS A 111 -16.20 -41.19 -53.69
C LYS A 111 -16.67 -40.49 -54.97
N PHE A 112 -15.87 -39.59 -55.52
CA PHE A 112 -16.26 -38.88 -56.75
C PHE A 112 -16.36 -39.83 -57.96
N TRP A 113 -17.50 -39.79 -58.64
CA TRP A 113 -17.84 -40.69 -59.74
C TRP A 113 -17.01 -40.36 -61.00
N GLY A 114 -16.24 -41.33 -61.50
CA GLY A 114 -15.35 -41.18 -62.67
C GLY A 114 -13.93 -40.70 -62.37
N PHE A 115 -13.63 -40.40 -61.09
CA PHE A 115 -12.36 -39.85 -60.65
C PHE A 115 -11.35 -40.94 -60.29
N HIS A 116 -10.09 -40.72 -60.65
CA HIS A 116 -8.96 -41.61 -60.41
C HIS A 116 -7.78 -40.80 -59.87
N LEU A 117 -7.13 -41.30 -58.81
CA LEU A 117 -5.93 -40.67 -58.23
C LEU A 117 -4.76 -40.71 -59.23
N ALA A 118 -3.95 -39.66 -59.24
CA ALA A 118 -2.91 -39.46 -60.26
C ALA A 118 -1.54 -40.11 -59.94
N SER A 119 -1.37 -40.70 -58.75
CA SER A 119 -0.10 -41.32 -58.32
C SER A 119 -0.32 -42.47 -57.33
N GLU A 120 0.77 -43.18 -57.05
CA GLU A 120 0.92 -44.04 -55.88
C GLU A 120 0.80 -43.24 -54.56
N GLN A 121 0.54 -43.92 -53.45
CA GLN A 121 0.05 -43.32 -52.19
C GLN A 121 1.08 -42.47 -51.43
N ASP A 122 2.38 -42.64 -51.68
CA ASP A 122 3.45 -41.93 -50.95
C ASP A 122 3.94 -40.64 -51.64
N SER A 123 3.26 -40.17 -52.69
CA SER A 123 3.69 -38.95 -53.40
C SER A 123 3.33 -37.67 -52.63
N PRO A 124 4.17 -36.60 -52.67
CA PRO A 124 3.82 -35.31 -52.10
C PRO A 124 2.62 -34.65 -52.79
N HIS A 125 2.25 -35.11 -54.00
CA HIS A 125 1.07 -34.64 -54.72
C HIS A 125 -0.24 -35.29 -54.19
N TYR A 126 -0.14 -36.49 -53.59
CA TYR A 126 -1.24 -37.19 -52.93
C TYR A 126 -1.60 -36.54 -51.58
N SER A 127 -0.60 -36.26 -50.74
CA SER A 127 -0.81 -35.58 -49.45
C SER A 127 -1.33 -34.15 -49.65
N GLN A 128 -0.80 -33.40 -50.62
CA GLN A 128 -1.35 -32.09 -51.00
C GLN A 128 -2.81 -32.18 -51.46
N GLY A 129 -3.17 -33.21 -52.24
CA GLY A 129 -4.55 -33.43 -52.68
C GLY A 129 -5.51 -33.77 -51.55
N LYS A 130 -5.08 -34.59 -50.59
CA LYS A 130 -5.84 -34.86 -49.35
C LYS A 130 -6.05 -33.57 -48.57
N SER A 131 -4.99 -32.82 -48.28
CA SER A 131 -5.08 -31.56 -47.51
C SER A 131 -5.93 -30.50 -48.22
N PHE A 132 -5.86 -30.43 -49.56
CA PHE A 132 -6.73 -29.56 -50.36
C PHE A 132 -8.21 -29.95 -50.18
N LEU A 133 -8.57 -31.22 -50.39
CA LEU A 133 -9.96 -31.64 -50.23
C LEU A 133 -10.43 -31.50 -48.77
N GLN A 134 -9.58 -31.81 -47.79
CA GLN A 134 -9.87 -31.63 -46.37
C GLN A 134 -10.20 -30.16 -46.07
N ASN A 135 -9.36 -29.20 -46.47
CA ASN A 135 -9.65 -27.77 -46.33
C ASN A 135 -10.90 -27.32 -47.11
N LEU A 136 -11.20 -27.98 -48.24
CA LEU A 136 -12.35 -27.66 -49.09
C LEU A 136 -13.68 -28.18 -48.53
N ILE A 137 -13.76 -29.37 -47.92
CA ILE A 137 -15.04 -29.98 -47.52
C ILE A 137 -15.16 -30.47 -46.06
N TYR A 138 -14.08 -30.64 -45.29
CA TYR A 138 -14.14 -31.20 -43.92
C TYR A 138 -15.04 -30.36 -43.00
N GLY A 139 -15.93 -31.02 -42.26
CA GLY A 139 -16.91 -30.38 -41.37
C GLY A 139 -18.07 -29.64 -42.06
N LYS A 140 -18.01 -29.47 -43.39
CA LYS A 140 -19.00 -28.73 -44.20
C LYS A 140 -20.11 -29.67 -44.67
N LYS A 141 -21.24 -29.07 -45.07
CA LYS A 141 -22.36 -29.82 -45.67
C LYS A 141 -22.22 -29.84 -47.20
N LEU A 142 -22.52 -30.98 -47.80
CA LEU A 142 -22.48 -31.19 -49.25
C LEU A 142 -23.84 -31.69 -49.76
N ARG A 143 -24.29 -31.14 -50.89
CA ARG A 143 -25.41 -31.67 -51.67
C ARG A 143 -24.90 -32.81 -52.54
N ILE A 144 -25.39 -34.02 -52.28
CA ILE A 144 -24.93 -35.27 -52.90
C ILE A 144 -25.90 -35.75 -53.98
N ASN A 145 -25.36 -35.98 -55.18
CA ASN A 145 -26.03 -36.59 -56.31
C ASN A 145 -25.42 -37.98 -56.56
N ILE A 146 -26.02 -39.00 -55.94
CA ILE A 146 -25.61 -40.41 -56.05
C ILE A 146 -25.73 -40.89 -57.50
N LYS A 147 -24.71 -41.62 -57.96
CA LYS A 147 -24.60 -42.20 -59.31
C LYS A 147 -24.60 -43.71 -59.32
N ALA A 148 -23.98 -44.33 -58.33
CA ALA A 148 -23.97 -45.78 -58.11
C ALA A 148 -23.57 -46.08 -56.66
N GLU A 149 -23.75 -47.32 -56.24
CA GLU A 149 -23.22 -47.87 -54.99
C GLU A 149 -22.38 -49.11 -55.32
N CYS A 150 -21.23 -49.24 -54.69
CA CYS A 150 -20.29 -50.34 -54.93
C CYS A 150 -20.52 -51.48 -53.92
N PHE A 151 -20.10 -52.70 -54.28
CA PHE A 151 -20.24 -53.91 -53.44
C PHE A 151 -19.54 -53.83 -52.07
N ASP A 152 -18.65 -52.85 -51.87
CA ASP A 152 -17.94 -52.56 -50.61
C ASP A 152 -18.63 -51.50 -49.75
N GLY A 153 -19.82 -51.03 -50.12
CA GLY A 153 -20.55 -49.94 -49.47
C GLY A 153 -20.06 -48.53 -49.83
N THR A 154 -19.16 -48.38 -50.81
CA THR A 154 -18.74 -47.04 -51.28
C THR A 154 -19.78 -46.46 -52.25
N ILE A 155 -20.31 -45.28 -51.92
CA ILE A 155 -21.30 -44.58 -52.75
C ILE A 155 -20.57 -43.64 -53.72
N LEU A 156 -20.78 -43.83 -55.03
CA LEU A 156 -20.20 -43.00 -56.08
C LEU A 156 -21.08 -41.77 -56.35
N VAL A 157 -20.50 -40.57 -56.30
CA VAL A 157 -21.26 -39.30 -56.25
C VAL A 157 -20.71 -38.19 -57.15
N LYS A 158 -21.58 -37.24 -57.50
CA LYS A 158 -21.18 -35.82 -57.65
C LYS A 158 -21.58 -35.07 -56.38
N ALA A 159 -20.72 -34.18 -55.90
CA ALA A 159 -20.96 -33.43 -54.66
C ALA A 159 -20.80 -31.92 -54.90
N PHE A 160 -21.69 -31.14 -54.30
CA PHE A 160 -21.75 -29.69 -54.49
C PHE A 160 -21.77 -28.96 -53.13
N GLN A 161 -21.05 -27.85 -53.04
CA GLN A 161 -21.18 -26.87 -51.93
C GLN A 161 -21.69 -25.56 -52.54
N GLY A 162 -22.89 -25.10 -52.16
CA GLY A 162 -23.62 -24.12 -52.96
C GLY A 162 -23.69 -24.58 -54.42
N ASN A 163 -23.26 -23.71 -55.32
CA ASN A 163 -23.20 -23.97 -56.77
C ASN A 163 -21.83 -24.48 -57.28
N LEU A 164 -20.89 -24.80 -56.39
CA LEU A 164 -19.55 -25.31 -56.73
C LEU A 164 -19.54 -26.84 -56.82
N ASP A 165 -19.24 -27.43 -57.99
CA ASP A 165 -18.93 -28.87 -58.10
C ASP A 165 -17.52 -29.12 -57.52
N ILE A 166 -17.46 -29.85 -56.40
CA ILE A 166 -16.20 -30.11 -55.68
C ILE A 166 -15.23 -30.92 -56.55
N GLY A 167 -15.74 -31.76 -57.46
CA GLY A 167 -14.92 -32.51 -58.39
C GLY A 167 -14.19 -31.63 -59.40
N GLU A 168 -14.80 -30.53 -59.84
CA GLU A 168 -14.16 -29.63 -60.82
C GLU A 168 -12.98 -28.86 -60.19
N GLU A 169 -13.06 -28.46 -58.93
CA GLU A 169 -11.92 -27.87 -58.22
C GLU A 169 -10.79 -28.90 -57.99
N VAL A 170 -11.10 -30.15 -57.64
CA VAL A 170 -10.09 -31.23 -57.52
C VAL A 170 -9.37 -31.49 -58.86
N LEU A 171 -10.07 -31.39 -59.99
CA LEU A 171 -9.47 -31.48 -61.33
C LEU A 171 -8.62 -30.27 -61.70
N LYS A 172 -9.09 -29.06 -61.39
CA LYS A 172 -8.42 -27.77 -61.67
C LYS A 172 -7.02 -27.70 -61.06
N PHE A 173 -6.84 -28.26 -59.87
CA PHE A 173 -5.53 -28.40 -59.20
C PHE A 173 -4.82 -29.74 -59.50
N LYS A 174 -5.36 -30.56 -60.41
CA LYS A 174 -4.80 -31.84 -60.90
C LYS A 174 -4.56 -32.92 -59.83
N PHE A 175 -5.25 -32.83 -58.68
CA PHE A 175 -5.14 -33.85 -57.63
C PHE A 175 -5.81 -35.18 -58.01
N ALA A 176 -6.68 -35.16 -59.02
CA ALA A 176 -7.23 -36.33 -59.66
C ALA A 176 -7.20 -36.20 -61.19
N THR A 177 -7.36 -37.34 -61.86
CA THR A 177 -7.72 -37.42 -63.28
C THR A 177 -9.15 -37.93 -63.43
N VAL A 178 -9.82 -37.58 -64.53
CA VAL A 178 -11.19 -37.99 -64.81
C VAL A 178 -11.29 -38.55 -66.21
N ASN A 179 -11.88 -39.74 -66.31
CA ASN A 179 -12.18 -40.42 -67.56
C ASN A 179 -13.69 -40.36 -67.83
N PHE A 180 -14.22 -39.15 -68.06
CA PHE A 180 -15.55 -38.99 -68.64
C PHE A 180 -15.47 -39.03 -70.18
N PRO A 181 -16.38 -39.74 -70.86
CA PRO A 181 -16.38 -39.80 -72.32
C PRO A 181 -16.98 -38.53 -72.97
N GLY A 182 -16.21 -37.43 -73.05
CA GLY A 182 -16.44 -36.36 -74.06
C GLY A 182 -16.12 -34.88 -73.73
N ASN A 183 -15.37 -34.23 -74.65
CA ASN A 183 -15.34 -32.80 -75.05
C ASN A 183 -14.94 -31.60 -74.11
N ARG A 184 -13.67 -31.16 -74.25
CA ARG A 184 -13.13 -29.85 -74.75
C ARG A 184 -13.81 -28.45 -74.53
N GLU A 185 -12.98 -27.48 -74.05
CA GLU A 185 -12.79 -26.04 -74.45
C GLU A 185 -13.97 -24.99 -74.38
N SER A 186 -13.82 -23.65 -74.20
CA SER A 186 -12.72 -22.68 -73.87
C SER A 186 -13.27 -21.25 -73.44
N PRO A 187 -12.49 -20.27 -72.88
CA PRO A 187 -13.02 -19.08 -72.14
C PRO A 187 -12.59 -17.61 -72.52
N SER A 188 -13.12 -16.60 -71.80
CA SER A 188 -12.59 -15.20 -71.52
C SER A 188 -13.01 -14.00 -72.46
N PRO A 189 -12.73 -12.67 -72.20
CA PRO A 189 -12.53 -11.83 -70.96
C PRO A 189 -13.08 -10.33 -70.94
N THR A 190 -13.10 -9.70 -69.74
CA THR A 190 -12.87 -8.24 -69.37
C THR A 190 -13.53 -6.99 -70.03
N LYS A 191 -13.90 -5.98 -69.18
CA LYS A 191 -13.40 -4.56 -69.24
C LYS A 191 -13.75 -3.68 -68.01
N ALA A 192 -13.17 -2.47 -67.91
CA ALA A 192 -13.29 -1.52 -66.77
C ALA A 192 -13.25 -0.02 -67.22
N LEU A 193 -13.52 0.94 -66.32
CA LEU A 193 -13.43 2.42 -66.55
C LEU A 193 -13.13 3.22 -65.24
N GLN A 194 -12.89 4.54 -65.32
CA GLN A 194 -12.04 5.29 -64.35
C GLN A 194 -12.36 6.82 -64.24
N LYS A 195 -11.94 7.46 -63.12
CA LYS A 195 -11.81 8.95 -62.86
C LYS A 195 -13.15 9.72 -62.60
N GLN A 196 -13.22 10.91 -61.97
CA GLN A 196 -12.20 11.86 -61.42
C GLN A 196 -12.69 12.66 -60.16
N THR A 197 -12.08 13.81 -59.82
CA THR A 197 -12.06 14.47 -58.47
C THR A 197 -12.40 15.98 -58.44
N GLY A 198 -12.92 16.55 -57.32
CA GLY A 198 -12.53 17.93 -56.90
C GLY A 198 -13.46 18.84 -56.06
N VAL A 199 -13.02 19.18 -54.82
CA VAL A 199 -13.03 20.52 -54.13
C VAL A 199 -14.35 21.10 -53.51
N TRP A 200 -14.18 21.90 -52.42
CA TRP A 200 -15.19 22.53 -51.52
C TRP A 200 -15.64 23.96 -51.95
N PRO A 201 -16.54 24.65 -51.18
CA PRO A 201 -16.03 25.59 -50.15
C PRO A 201 -16.85 25.70 -48.83
N SER A 202 -16.29 26.37 -47.81
CA SER A 202 -16.90 26.62 -46.47
C SER A 202 -17.33 28.09 -46.26
N ARG A 203 -18.17 28.40 -45.24
CA ARG A 203 -18.26 29.77 -44.68
C ARG A 203 -18.72 29.83 -43.19
N ARG A 204 -18.53 31.02 -42.59
CA ARG A 204 -18.63 31.36 -41.14
C ARG A 204 -19.97 31.99 -40.75
N SER A 205 -20.25 32.12 -39.44
CA SER A 205 -20.54 33.42 -38.80
C SER A 205 -20.55 33.38 -37.25
N GLN A 206 -20.43 34.56 -36.62
CA GLN A 206 -20.40 34.82 -35.15
C GLN A 206 -21.81 35.11 -34.58
N GLY A 207 -21.94 35.28 -33.25
CA GLY A 207 -23.10 35.90 -32.60
C GLY A 207 -23.02 35.90 -31.06
N ASP A 208 -23.19 37.07 -30.42
CA ASP A 208 -22.89 37.30 -28.99
C ASP A 208 -24.11 37.36 -28.04
N HIS A 209 -23.80 37.36 -26.73
CA HIS A 209 -24.44 38.09 -25.60
C HIS A 209 -25.79 37.68 -24.92
N ASP A 210 -25.72 37.68 -23.58
CA ASP A 210 -26.63 38.22 -22.55
C ASP A 210 -27.96 37.57 -22.07
N SER A 211 -27.82 36.85 -20.94
CA SER A 211 -28.33 37.28 -19.60
C SER A 211 -29.69 36.80 -19.00
N THR A 212 -29.74 36.84 -17.66
CA THR A 212 -30.88 36.67 -16.71
C THR A 212 -31.47 35.26 -16.50
N GLY A 213 -31.88 34.94 -15.25
CA GLY A 213 -32.51 33.63 -14.93
C GLY A 213 -32.49 33.17 -13.46
N THR A 214 -33.21 33.86 -12.59
CA THR A 214 -33.49 33.56 -11.16
C THR A 214 -33.62 32.08 -10.74
N LEU A 215 -33.01 31.71 -9.61
CA LEU A 215 -33.43 30.57 -8.77
C LEU A 215 -33.08 30.83 -7.30
N GLY A 216 -33.75 30.19 -6.33
CA GLY A 216 -33.55 30.50 -4.91
C GLY A 216 -34.16 29.53 -3.91
N TYR A 217 -34.03 29.94 -2.63
CA TYR A 217 -34.36 29.25 -1.38
C TYR A 217 -33.40 28.16 -0.87
N MET A 218 -32.96 28.42 0.37
CA MET A 218 -32.14 27.60 1.29
C MET A 218 -33.10 26.75 2.19
N PRO A 219 -32.67 26.01 3.24
CA PRO A 219 -32.40 26.69 4.53
C PRO A 219 -31.52 25.97 5.62
N LYS A 220 -31.01 26.79 6.56
CA LYS A 220 -30.62 26.51 7.98
C LYS A 220 -29.33 25.72 8.32
N LEU A 221 -28.37 26.45 8.90
CA LEU A 221 -27.67 26.08 10.16
C LEU A 221 -27.59 27.31 11.09
N ARG A 222 -27.53 27.09 12.41
CA ARG A 222 -27.38 28.05 13.55
C ARG A 222 -27.06 27.22 14.83
N PRO A 223 -26.55 27.78 15.95
CA PRO A 223 -26.57 29.18 16.43
C PRO A 223 -25.19 29.89 16.45
N VAL A 224 -25.04 31.23 16.55
CA VAL A 224 -25.37 32.24 17.61
C VAL A 224 -24.67 31.91 18.95
N PHE A 225 -23.93 32.76 19.67
CA PHE A 225 -23.99 34.22 20.01
C PHE A 225 -22.56 34.80 20.28
N SER A 226 -22.32 36.09 20.59
CA SER A 226 -22.86 37.40 20.12
C SER A 226 -22.16 38.56 20.87
N ASN A 227 -21.86 39.68 20.21
CA ASN A 227 -21.48 40.98 20.82
C ASN A 227 -21.34 42.01 19.67
N GLN A 228 -21.75 43.29 19.73
CA GLN A 228 -22.44 44.15 20.71
C GLN A 228 -23.40 45.11 19.95
N THR A 229 -24.29 45.83 20.65
CA THR A 229 -24.82 47.13 20.17
C THR A 229 -25.02 48.12 21.33
N PRO A 230 -24.83 49.45 21.12
CA PRO A 230 -24.85 50.46 22.18
C PRO A 230 -26.12 51.33 22.19
N GLN A 231 -26.32 52.12 23.26
CA GLN A 231 -26.56 53.58 23.25
C GLN A 231 -27.00 54.13 24.63
N ALA A 232 -26.49 55.30 25.05
CA ALA A 232 -27.29 56.52 25.30
C ALA A 232 -26.52 57.65 26.05
N LEU A 233 -26.19 58.72 25.32
CA LEU A 233 -26.37 60.14 25.69
C LEU A 233 -26.30 60.58 27.18
N LYS A 234 -25.24 61.33 27.55
CA LYS A 234 -25.33 62.80 27.86
C LYS A 234 -24.01 63.44 28.34
N GLU A 235 -23.79 64.66 27.86
CA GLU A 235 -22.94 65.73 28.43
C GLU A 235 -23.84 66.95 28.76
N PRO A 236 -23.38 68.10 29.31
CA PRO A 236 -22.03 68.47 29.80
C PRO A 236 -22.03 69.04 31.25
N SER A 237 -20.85 69.41 31.80
CA SER A 237 -20.56 70.80 32.25
C SER A 237 -19.29 71.00 33.12
N THR A 238 -18.31 71.74 32.59
CA THR A 238 -17.46 72.77 33.24
C THR A 238 -16.86 72.61 34.67
N SER A 239 -15.52 72.55 34.69
CA SER A 239 -14.59 73.52 35.34
C SER A 239 -14.03 73.33 36.78
N LYS A 240 -12.68 73.41 36.84
CA LYS A 240 -11.74 73.92 37.88
C LYS A 240 -11.81 73.34 39.31
N SER A 241 -10.75 72.84 39.97
CA SER A 241 -9.27 73.08 40.01
C SER A 241 -8.81 73.83 41.29
N VAL A 242 -7.54 73.62 41.69
CA VAL A 242 -6.81 74.16 42.87
C VAL A 242 -7.23 73.49 44.20
N MET A 243 -6.41 72.74 44.95
CA MET A 243 -5.01 72.83 45.46
C MET A 243 -4.79 73.67 46.73
N ALA A 244 -4.42 72.99 47.82
CA ALA A 244 -3.58 73.44 48.95
C ALA A 244 -3.18 72.16 49.71
N ALA A 245 -1.92 71.78 49.97
CA ALA A 245 -0.60 72.42 49.82
C ALA A 245 -0.37 73.64 50.72
N ASN A 246 0.32 73.41 51.85
CA ASN A 246 1.10 74.34 52.68
C ASN A 246 1.66 73.58 53.90
N VAL A 247 2.78 73.90 54.54
CA VAL A 247 4.06 74.60 54.19
C VAL A 247 5.00 74.39 55.43
N LEU A 248 6.31 74.14 55.31
CA LEU A 248 7.44 75.11 55.43
C LEU A 248 7.28 76.17 56.58
N GLU A 249 8.30 76.71 57.25
CA GLU A 249 9.77 76.66 57.13
C GLU A 249 10.46 77.24 58.40
N ALA A 250 11.77 77.01 58.55
CA ALA A 250 12.77 77.93 59.16
C ALA A 250 12.67 78.38 60.66
N GLU A 251 13.59 79.20 61.23
CA GLU A 251 15.09 79.17 61.35
C GLU A 251 15.57 80.37 62.26
N ARG A 252 16.83 80.37 62.78
CA ARG A 252 17.70 81.52 63.22
C ARG A 252 17.70 82.14 64.66
N GLU A 253 18.89 82.08 65.31
CA GLU A 253 19.78 83.18 65.81
C GLU A 253 19.50 84.11 67.08
N LEU A 254 20.46 84.10 68.04
CA LEU A 254 21.17 85.23 68.76
C LEU A 254 20.59 86.18 69.91
N VAL A 255 21.23 86.17 71.12
CA VAL A 255 21.91 87.31 71.88
C VAL A 255 21.27 88.21 73.05
N LYS A 256 21.92 88.16 74.28
CA LYS A 256 22.30 89.16 75.40
C LYS A 256 21.39 89.98 76.42
N GLU A 257 21.74 89.87 77.75
CA GLU A 257 22.15 90.87 78.85
C GLU A 257 21.30 91.69 79.92
N ASN A 258 21.81 91.70 81.21
CA ASN A 258 21.78 92.70 82.38
C ASN A 258 20.53 92.89 83.35
N THR A 259 20.48 93.49 84.60
CA THR A 259 21.28 93.80 85.88
C THR A 259 20.29 94.38 87.01
N GLU A 260 20.45 94.81 88.31
CA GLU A 260 21.43 94.93 89.46
C GLU A 260 20.77 95.38 90.86
N ILE A 261 21.54 95.60 91.99
CA ILE A 261 21.30 96.52 93.20
C ILE A 261 20.25 96.14 94.35
N ILE A 262 20.14 96.61 95.65
CA ILE A 262 20.97 97.10 96.86
C ILE A 262 19.99 97.42 98.11
N GLN A 263 20.17 97.69 99.45
CA GLN A 263 21.21 97.75 100.57
C GLN A 263 20.62 97.92 102.07
N GLN A 264 21.27 97.38 103.15
CA GLN A 264 21.47 97.87 104.60
C GLN A 264 20.45 98.01 105.83
N LEU A 265 20.94 97.71 107.08
CA LEU A 265 20.72 98.27 108.49
C LEU A 265 19.73 97.69 109.61
N CYS A 266 19.80 98.22 110.87
CA CYS A 266 19.30 97.73 112.23
C CYS A 266 18.68 98.86 113.16
N GLY A 267 18.19 98.83 114.43
CA GLY A 267 18.03 97.99 115.70
C GLY A 267 17.06 98.74 116.73
N GLN A 268 16.84 98.67 118.09
CA GLN A 268 17.08 97.96 119.41
C GLN A 268 16.12 98.63 120.52
N VAL A 269 15.88 98.40 121.86
CA VAL A 269 16.02 97.39 123.00
C VAL A 269 15.32 97.87 124.35
N ASN A 270 14.81 96.98 125.27
CA ASN A 270 14.80 96.96 126.80
C ASN A 270 13.52 96.45 127.60
N GLU A 271 13.55 96.30 128.96
CA GLU A 271 12.54 95.59 129.85
C GLU A 271 11.94 96.32 131.11
N GLN A 272 10.64 96.10 131.42
CA GLN A 272 10.10 95.78 132.79
C GLN A 272 8.62 95.28 132.84
N MET A 273 7.80 95.38 131.77
CA MET A 273 6.39 94.90 131.75
C MET A 273 6.27 93.35 131.68
N LEU A 274 6.88 92.67 132.65
CA LEU A 274 7.37 91.30 132.53
C LEU A 274 6.55 90.28 133.34
N THR A 275 5.36 90.62 133.84
CA THR A 275 4.63 89.80 134.83
C THR A 275 3.19 89.45 134.46
N GLU A 276 2.34 90.41 134.10
CA GLU A 276 0.93 90.09 133.78
C GLU A 276 0.79 89.36 132.44
N ALA A 277 1.61 89.73 131.45
CA ALA A 277 1.71 89.01 130.18
C ALA A 277 2.13 87.52 130.32
N LYS A 278 2.63 87.07 131.50
CA LYS A 278 3.10 85.68 131.71
C LYS A 278 1.98 84.64 131.82
N SER A 279 0.73 85.02 132.08
CA SER A 279 -0.40 84.07 132.18
C SER A 279 -0.95 83.69 130.80
N GLU A 280 -1.08 84.65 129.88
CA GLU A 280 -1.39 84.40 128.47
C GLU A 280 -0.26 83.60 127.79
N LEU A 281 0.99 83.87 128.20
CA LEU A 281 2.19 83.06 127.94
C LEU A 281 2.15 81.62 128.49
N GLN A 282 1.06 81.19 129.13
CA GLN A 282 0.85 79.80 129.57
C GLN A 282 -0.12 79.06 128.64
N CYS A 283 -1.25 79.66 128.24
CA CYS A 283 -2.26 79.00 127.40
C CYS A 283 -1.79 78.89 125.95
N SER A 284 -1.47 80.03 125.32
CA SER A 284 -0.95 80.08 123.94
C SER A 284 0.35 79.30 123.76
N ARG A 285 1.08 79.06 124.86
CA ARG A 285 2.34 78.30 124.88
C ARG A 285 2.14 76.79 124.73
N GLU A 286 0.99 76.22 125.11
CA GLU A 286 0.73 74.79 124.86
C GLU A 286 0.26 74.55 123.41
N GLU A 287 -0.56 75.43 122.81
CA GLU A 287 -0.86 75.37 121.37
C GLU A 287 0.41 75.56 120.52
N VAL A 288 1.25 76.54 120.86
CA VAL A 288 2.54 76.76 120.19
C VAL A 288 3.49 75.58 120.40
N LYS A 289 3.46 74.88 121.54
CA LYS A 289 4.23 73.63 121.74
C LYS A 289 3.77 72.51 120.81
N GLU A 290 2.45 72.33 120.61
CA GLU A 290 1.92 71.35 119.64
C GLU A 290 2.43 71.67 118.23
N LYS A 291 2.25 72.92 117.76
CA LYS A 291 2.73 73.33 116.44
C LYS A 291 4.26 73.25 116.31
N ILE A 292 5.02 73.49 117.38
CA ILE A 292 6.48 73.29 117.39
C ILE A 292 6.88 71.81 117.31
N LYS A 293 6.11 70.85 117.88
CA LYS A 293 6.38 69.41 117.65
C LYS A 293 6.15 69.04 116.19
N GLU A 294 5.07 69.53 115.59
CA GLU A 294 4.72 69.28 114.19
C GLU A 294 5.77 69.86 113.24
N ILE A 295 6.19 71.12 113.45
CA ILE A 295 7.30 71.75 112.72
C ILE A 295 8.61 70.96 112.90
N LYS A 296 8.97 70.54 114.12
CA LYS A 296 10.20 69.76 114.36
C LYS A 296 10.20 68.38 113.71
N LYS A 297 9.02 67.76 113.52
CA LYS A 297 8.90 66.53 112.72
C LYS A 297 9.22 66.81 111.25
N ILE A 298 8.66 67.89 110.70
CA ILE A 298 8.89 68.31 109.31
C ILE A 298 10.35 68.76 109.09
N GLU A 299 10.97 69.46 110.05
CA GLU A 299 12.40 69.82 109.99
C GLU A 299 13.30 68.58 110.04
N LYS A 300 12.94 67.55 110.81
CA LYS A 300 13.66 66.27 110.80
C LYS A 300 13.53 65.58 109.44
N GLU A 301 12.31 65.44 108.92
CA GLU A 301 12.05 64.84 107.61
C GLU A 301 12.76 65.62 106.48
N LYS A 302 12.81 66.96 106.55
CA LYS A 302 13.58 67.81 105.65
C LYS A 302 15.09 67.58 105.74
N ASN A 303 15.64 67.47 106.95
CA ASN A 303 17.08 67.21 107.12
C ASN A 303 17.45 65.78 106.69
N ASP A 304 16.62 64.79 106.98
CA ASP A 304 16.82 63.41 106.53
C ASP A 304 16.78 63.33 104.99
N LEU A 305 15.90 64.09 104.32
CA LEU A 305 15.88 64.26 102.86
C LEU A 305 17.09 65.05 102.31
N GLN A 306 17.54 66.11 102.98
CA GLN A 306 18.72 66.87 102.56
C GLN A 306 19.98 66.01 102.64
N ASN A 307 20.18 65.28 103.75
CA ASN A 307 21.27 64.32 103.91
C ASN A 307 21.25 63.24 102.82
N HIS A 308 20.05 62.80 102.39
CA HIS A 308 19.91 61.84 101.29
C HIS A 308 20.24 62.47 99.93
N ALA A 309 19.83 63.71 99.67
CA ALA A 309 20.18 64.45 98.45
C ALA A 309 21.70 64.72 98.36
N ASP A 310 22.33 65.09 99.47
CA ASP A 310 23.78 65.31 99.56
C ASP A 310 24.55 64.00 99.38
N HIS A 311 24.06 62.88 99.92
CA HIS A 311 24.61 61.55 99.68
C HIS A 311 24.48 61.12 98.21
N LEU A 312 23.35 61.42 97.56
CA LEU A 312 23.20 61.17 96.12
C LEU A 312 24.11 62.07 95.28
N GLN A 313 24.35 63.33 95.67
CA GLN A 313 25.36 64.18 95.02
C GLN A 313 26.78 63.64 95.21
N GLN A 314 27.12 63.12 96.39
CA GLN A 314 28.40 62.46 96.67
C GLN A 314 28.58 61.25 95.73
N GLN A 315 27.59 60.33 95.67
CA GLN A 315 27.62 59.17 94.78
C GLN A 315 27.74 59.56 93.30
N LEU A 316 26.99 60.58 92.85
CA LEU A 316 27.03 61.05 91.46
C LEU A 316 28.39 61.71 91.12
N LYS A 317 29.04 62.36 92.10
CA LYS A 317 30.38 62.93 91.96
C LYS A 317 31.47 61.85 91.95
N GLU A 318 31.33 60.81 92.76
CA GLU A 318 32.21 59.64 92.76
C GLU A 318 32.07 58.85 91.46
N ALA A 319 30.85 58.57 91.00
CA ALA A 319 30.58 57.94 89.72
C ALA A 319 31.12 58.76 88.52
N ARG A 320 31.05 60.10 88.56
CA ARG A 320 31.69 60.96 87.54
C ARG A 320 33.21 60.89 87.59
N LEU A 321 33.82 60.77 88.77
CA LEU A 321 35.27 60.63 88.92
C LEU A 321 35.76 59.26 88.46
N GLU A 322 34.97 58.20 88.68
CA GLU A 322 35.19 56.86 88.10
C GLU A 322 35.09 56.93 86.57
N LEU A 323 34.03 57.54 86.03
CA LEU A 323 33.83 57.70 84.58
C LEU A 323 35.00 58.47 83.93
N GLN A 324 35.50 59.53 84.58
CA GLN A 324 36.64 60.29 84.11
C GLN A 324 37.93 59.45 84.11
N LYS A 325 38.21 58.69 85.18
CA LYS A 325 39.35 57.75 85.21
C LYS A 325 39.25 56.69 84.11
N VAL A 326 38.07 56.14 83.87
CA VAL A 326 37.85 55.16 82.78
C VAL A 326 38.10 55.80 81.41
N SER A 327 37.70 57.07 81.21
CA SER A 327 37.97 57.81 79.97
C SER A 327 39.45 58.17 79.74
N GLU A 328 40.26 58.25 80.80
CA GLU A 328 41.71 58.50 80.71
C GLU A 328 42.54 57.20 80.61
N VAL A 329 41.97 56.05 80.97
CA VAL A 329 42.64 54.73 80.93
C VAL A 329 42.35 53.94 79.64
N CYS A 330 41.25 54.24 78.93
CA CYS A 330 41.00 53.66 77.61
C CYS A 330 41.61 54.53 76.50
N PRO A 331 42.53 54.02 75.66
CA PRO A 331 43.08 54.80 74.55
C PRO A 331 41.99 55.07 73.49
N ARG A 332 42.06 56.23 72.85
CA ARG A 332 41.24 56.54 71.66
C ARG A 332 41.45 55.44 70.61
N LYS A 333 40.40 54.68 70.33
CA LYS A 333 40.24 53.95 69.07
C LYS A 333 39.32 54.79 68.17
N ASP A 334 39.55 54.75 66.87
CA ASP A 334 38.90 55.68 65.95
C ASP A 334 37.40 55.44 65.81
N GLU A 335 36.60 56.50 65.93
CA GLU A 335 35.15 56.50 65.64
C GLU A 335 34.87 56.05 64.19
N SER A 336 35.84 56.19 63.29
CA SER A 336 35.78 55.68 61.90
C SER A 336 35.85 54.15 61.79
N VAL A 337 36.37 53.44 62.80
CA VAL A 337 36.42 51.97 62.80
C VAL A 337 35.10 51.40 63.31
N GLU A 338 34.52 51.98 64.37
CA GLU A 338 33.28 51.50 64.96
C GLU A 338 32.08 51.68 64.01
N VAL A 339 31.98 52.83 63.34
CA VAL A 339 30.98 53.07 62.29
C VAL A 339 31.17 52.14 61.09
N ASN A 340 32.42 51.88 60.67
CA ASN A 340 32.69 50.93 59.58
C ASN A 340 32.31 49.49 59.96
N MET A 341 32.60 49.03 61.17
CA MET A 341 32.23 47.68 61.60
C MET A 341 30.71 47.48 61.64
N VAL A 342 29.95 48.45 62.18
CA VAL A 342 28.48 48.41 62.15
C VAL A 342 27.95 48.42 60.71
N SER A 343 28.54 49.23 59.82
CA SER A 343 28.20 49.23 58.39
C SER A 343 28.44 47.86 57.74
N THR A 344 29.63 47.27 57.93
CA THR A 344 30.03 45.99 57.32
C THR A 344 29.16 44.82 57.79
N VAL A 345 28.77 44.80 59.08
CA VAL A 345 27.87 43.76 59.62
C VAL A 345 26.45 43.93 59.06
N CYS A 346 25.89 45.14 59.05
CA CYS A 346 24.58 45.40 58.44
C CYS A 346 24.54 45.08 56.94
N GLU A 347 25.63 45.33 56.21
CA GLU A 347 25.79 44.99 54.79
C GLU A 347 25.88 43.46 54.58
N ARG A 348 26.62 42.73 55.43
CA ARG A 348 26.60 41.24 55.45
C ARG A 348 25.21 40.67 55.68
N PHE A 349 24.47 41.17 56.68
CA PHE A 349 23.08 40.74 56.94
C PHE A 349 22.14 41.03 55.77
N SER A 350 22.26 42.21 55.15
CA SER A 350 21.44 42.60 53.99
C SER A 350 21.71 41.68 52.79
N ARG A 351 22.99 41.42 52.50
CA ARG A 351 23.42 40.48 51.45
C ARG A 351 22.96 39.04 51.71
N LEU A 352 22.98 38.60 52.97
CA LEU A 352 22.44 37.29 53.35
C LEU A 352 20.92 37.24 53.14
N ALA A 353 20.18 38.29 53.48
CA ALA A 353 18.74 38.36 53.25
C ALA A 353 18.37 38.28 51.77
N GLU A 354 19.07 39.00 50.89
CA GLU A 354 18.90 38.89 49.42
C GLU A 354 19.12 37.46 48.91
N LYS A 355 20.18 36.79 49.38
CA LYS A 355 20.48 35.40 49.04
C LYS A 355 19.39 34.44 49.55
N VAL A 356 18.89 34.63 50.77
CA VAL A 356 17.81 33.81 51.35
C VAL A 356 16.50 33.99 50.57
N GLU A 357 16.20 35.20 50.10
CA GLU A 357 15.03 35.45 49.25
C GLU A 357 15.17 34.80 47.86
N ALA A 358 16.39 34.74 47.32
CA ALA A 358 16.69 33.97 46.11
C ALA A 358 16.56 32.45 46.33
N VAL A 359 16.98 31.92 47.50
CA VAL A 359 16.73 30.52 47.89
C VAL A 359 15.23 30.24 47.99
N ARG A 360 14.46 31.11 48.66
CA ARG A 360 12.99 30.99 48.74
C ARG A 360 12.36 30.94 47.34
N SER A 361 12.73 31.88 46.47
CA SER A 361 12.28 31.92 45.07
C SER A 361 12.60 30.65 44.27
N ASN A 362 13.74 30.00 44.54
CA ASN A 362 14.13 28.74 43.90
C ASN A 362 13.40 27.53 44.50
N ARG A 363 13.11 27.54 45.81
CA ARG A 363 12.32 26.51 46.49
C ARG A 363 10.84 26.57 46.06
N GLU A 364 10.28 27.76 45.88
CA GLU A 364 8.89 27.98 45.45
C GLU A 364 8.65 27.69 43.96
N ARG A 365 9.63 27.95 43.09
CA ARG A 365 9.53 27.65 41.64
C ARG A 365 9.28 26.17 41.33
N ASN A 366 9.69 25.27 42.22
CA ASN A 366 9.43 23.83 42.16
C ASN A 366 9.81 23.18 40.81
N GLU A 367 10.91 23.63 40.20
CA GLU A 367 11.44 23.16 38.91
C GLU A 367 12.06 21.75 39.00
N CYS A 368 11.21 20.73 39.17
CA CYS A 368 11.52 19.41 38.65
C CYS A 368 11.38 19.48 37.12
N PRO A 369 12.45 19.27 36.33
CA PRO A 369 12.33 19.37 34.89
C PRO A 369 11.50 18.20 34.35
N THR A 370 10.58 18.53 33.43
CA THR A 370 9.66 17.59 32.79
C THR A 370 10.34 16.33 32.27
N ALA A 371 11.58 16.43 31.78
CA ALA A 371 12.38 15.30 31.31
C ALA A 371 12.66 14.22 32.39
N GLU A 372 13.02 14.61 33.61
CA GLU A 372 13.33 13.67 34.69
C GLU A 372 12.07 13.02 35.27
N GLN A 373 10.98 13.80 35.36
CA GLN A 373 9.67 13.32 35.75
C GLN A 373 9.09 12.35 34.70
N CYS A 374 9.11 12.71 33.41
CA CYS A 374 8.66 11.85 32.32
C CYS A 374 9.41 10.51 32.28
N LEU A 375 10.74 10.49 32.44
CA LEU A 375 11.49 9.24 32.58
C LEU A 375 11.01 8.40 33.78
N SER A 376 10.86 9.06 34.93
CA SER A 376 10.48 8.40 36.19
C SER A 376 9.07 7.81 36.15
N GLU A 377 8.14 8.43 35.43
CA GLU A 377 6.78 7.94 35.23
C GLU A 377 6.71 6.87 34.11
N SER A 378 7.57 6.98 33.09
CA SER A 378 7.65 6.02 31.97
C SER A 378 8.24 4.67 32.36
N ILE A 379 9.29 4.65 33.20
CA ILE A 379 9.98 3.41 33.59
C ILE A 379 9.02 2.37 34.21
N PRO A 380 8.16 2.71 35.20
CA PRO A 380 7.15 1.80 35.72
C PRO A 380 6.17 1.27 34.66
N VAL A 381 5.77 2.09 33.69
CA VAL A 381 4.82 1.70 32.63
C VAL A 381 5.45 0.71 31.64
N VAL A 382 6.74 0.87 31.33
CA VAL A 382 7.47 -0.01 30.39
C VAL A 382 8.04 -1.26 31.07
N VAL A 383 8.30 -1.22 32.38
CA VAL A 383 8.74 -2.41 33.15
C VAL A 383 7.58 -3.32 33.54
N ASN A 384 6.47 -2.76 34.03
CA ASN A 384 5.31 -3.50 34.52
C ASN A 384 4.26 -3.71 33.43
N ASN A 385 3.36 -4.69 33.64
CA ASN A 385 2.22 -4.99 32.76
C ASN A 385 2.58 -5.21 31.27
N ARG A 386 3.83 -5.62 30.99
CA ARG A 386 4.27 -6.00 29.65
C ARG A 386 3.51 -7.22 29.15
N ILE A 387 3.03 -7.16 27.91
CA ILE A 387 2.42 -8.31 27.26
C ILE A 387 3.54 -9.19 26.68
N VAL A 388 3.58 -10.45 27.09
CA VAL A 388 4.51 -11.47 26.60
C VAL A 388 3.81 -12.32 25.53
N MET A 389 4.57 -13.01 24.67
CA MET A 389 4.01 -14.00 23.74
C MET A 389 3.17 -15.05 24.52
N PRO A 390 1.89 -15.28 24.15
CA PRO A 390 1.07 -16.31 24.79
C PRO A 390 1.62 -17.72 24.56
N LEU A 391 1.49 -18.60 25.57
CA LEU A 391 1.83 -20.03 25.43
C LEU A 391 1.11 -20.73 24.26
N PRO A 392 -0.17 -20.44 23.94
CA PRO A 392 -0.81 -21.00 22.74
C PRO A 392 -0.15 -20.63 21.41
N SER A 393 0.70 -19.59 21.34
CA SER A 393 1.41 -19.23 20.11
C SER A 393 2.37 -20.32 19.63
N GLU A 394 3.05 -21.01 20.55
CA GLU A 394 3.98 -22.10 20.22
C GLU A 394 3.21 -23.31 19.66
N THR A 395 2.12 -23.70 20.34
CA THR A 395 1.20 -24.76 19.88
C THR A 395 0.57 -24.41 18.52
N LEU A 396 0.20 -23.15 18.31
CA LEU A 396 -0.36 -22.65 17.06
C LEU A 396 0.67 -22.70 15.92
N GLU A 397 1.92 -22.30 16.17
CA GLU A 397 2.99 -22.33 15.18
C GLU A 397 3.35 -23.77 14.78
N MET A 398 3.40 -24.70 15.74
CA MET A 398 3.54 -26.14 15.47
C MET A 398 2.39 -26.69 14.62
N ALA A 399 1.14 -26.42 14.99
CA ALA A 399 -0.03 -26.90 14.25
C ALA A 399 -0.12 -26.30 12.83
N TRP A 400 0.38 -25.07 12.64
CA TRP A 400 0.54 -24.48 11.32
C TRP A 400 1.60 -25.19 10.47
N GLU A 401 2.73 -25.60 11.06
CA GLU A 401 3.79 -26.29 10.32
C GLU A 401 3.38 -27.73 9.95
N ASP A 402 2.73 -28.46 10.85
CA ASP A 402 2.10 -29.77 10.55
C ASP A 402 1.11 -29.64 9.38
N TYR A 403 0.29 -28.58 9.38
CA TYR A 403 -0.65 -28.32 8.29
C TYR A 403 0.05 -28.00 6.97
N ARG A 404 1.08 -27.13 6.97
CA ARG A 404 1.92 -26.84 5.79
C ARG A 404 2.62 -28.09 5.26
N GLN A 405 3.13 -28.96 6.13
CA GLN A 405 3.77 -30.21 5.76
C GLN A 405 2.77 -31.16 5.07
N SER A 406 1.55 -31.29 5.59
CA SER A 406 0.50 -32.10 4.94
C SER A 406 0.09 -31.56 3.56
N LEU A 407 -0.01 -30.23 3.41
CA LEU A 407 -0.25 -29.57 2.12
C LEU A 407 0.91 -29.77 1.14
N LYS A 408 2.15 -29.80 1.61
CA LYS A 408 3.33 -30.08 0.79
C LYS A 408 3.31 -31.54 0.29
N GLN A 409 3.05 -32.50 1.18
CA GLN A 409 2.94 -33.92 0.81
C GLN A 409 1.86 -34.16 -0.25
N LEU A 410 0.71 -33.48 -0.15
CA LEU A 410 -0.33 -33.52 -1.20
C LEU A 410 0.12 -32.91 -2.53
N LYS A 411 0.90 -31.82 -2.51
CA LYS A 411 1.45 -31.19 -3.73
C LYS A 411 2.57 -32.02 -4.38
N GLU A 412 3.21 -32.92 -3.63
CA GLU A 412 4.25 -33.85 -4.11
C GLU A 412 3.70 -35.27 -4.44
N CYS A 413 2.44 -35.55 -4.11
CA CYS A 413 1.78 -36.84 -4.35
C CYS A 413 1.62 -37.14 -5.85
N GLN A 414 1.99 -38.36 -6.26
CA GLN A 414 1.82 -38.86 -7.65
C GLN A 414 0.88 -40.08 -7.74
N SER A 415 0.47 -40.66 -6.62
CA SER A 415 -0.30 -41.91 -6.56
C SER A 415 -1.75 -41.65 -6.14
N LYS A 416 -2.70 -41.96 -7.04
CA LYS A 416 -4.14 -41.83 -6.73
C LYS A 416 -4.60 -42.77 -5.59
N ALA A 417 -3.80 -43.78 -5.24
CA ALA A 417 -4.07 -44.66 -4.08
C ALA A 417 -3.64 -44.03 -2.74
N GLU A 418 -2.61 -43.17 -2.73
CA GLU A 418 -2.11 -42.51 -1.52
C GLU A 418 -2.87 -41.19 -1.24
N LEU A 419 -3.51 -40.64 -2.27
CA LEU A 419 -4.24 -39.36 -2.23
C LEU A 419 -5.31 -39.31 -1.13
N GLU A 420 -6.09 -40.38 -0.93
CA GLU A 420 -7.17 -40.39 0.08
C GLU A 420 -6.60 -40.33 1.51
N ASP A 421 -5.55 -41.11 1.80
CA ASP A 421 -4.86 -41.08 3.10
C ASP A 421 -4.18 -39.73 3.37
N LEU A 422 -3.56 -39.12 2.35
CA LEU A 422 -2.96 -37.78 2.47
C LEU A 422 -4.01 -36.67 2.65
N VAL A 423 -5.17 -36.76 1.99
CA VAL A 423 -6.29 -35.82 2.21
C VAL A 423 -6.88 -35.99 3.62
N ASN A 424 -6.97 -37.22 4.13
CA ASN A 424 -7.39 -37.50 5.50
C ASN A 424 -6.37 -36.95 6.52
N SER A 425 -5.07 -37.12 6.27
CA SER A 425 -3.98 -36.52 7.07
C SER A 425 -4.08 -34.98 7.10
N ARG A 426 -4.24 -34.32 5.93
CA ARG A 426 -4.46 -32.87 5.83
C ARG A 426 -5.70 -32.42 6.61
N ASN A 427 -6.80 -33.17 6.54
CA ASN A 427 -8.01 -32.86 7.29
C ASN A 427 -7.82 -33.00 8.81
N GLN A 428 -7.05 -33.98 9.27
CA GLN A 428 -6.71 -34.14 10.68
C GLN A 428 -5.82 -32.98 11.17
N ALA A 429 -4.74 -32.67 10.45
CA ALA A 429 -3.86 -31.53 10.78
C ALA A 429 -4.64 -30.20 10.81
N ARG A 430 -5.53 -29.97 9.83
CA ARG A 430 -6.43 -28.80 9.81
C ARG A 430 -7.37 -28.74 11.01
N SER A 431 -7.85 -29.89 11.50
CA SER A 431 -8.71 -29.93 12.69
C SER A 431 -7.96 -29.64 13.98
N VAL A 432 -6.68 -30.02 14.07
CA VAL A 432 -5.79 -29.65 15.18
C VAL A 432 -5.46 -28.16 15.14
N LEU A 433 -5.14 -27.63 13.94
CA LEU A 433 -4.89 -26.21 13.73
C LEU A 433 -6.10 -25.34 14.11
N LEU A 434 -7.32 -25.72 13.72
CA LEU A 434 -8.53 -24.97 14.10
C LEU A 434 -8.76 -24.97 15.62
N ALA A 435 -8.41 -26.04 16.34
CA ALA A 435 -8.47 -26.06 17.80
C ALA A 435 -7.41 -25.16 18.45
N ALA A 436 -6.16 -25.21 17.96
CA ALA A 436 -5.08 -24.32 18.42
C ALA A 436 -5.38 -22.84 18.14
N ILE A 437 -6.05 -22.54 17.03
CA ILE A 437 -6.58 -21.20 16.71
C ILE A 437 -7.66 -20.79 17.71
N ASP A 438 -8.57 -21.68 18.10
CA ASP A 438 -9.61 -21.35 19.09
C ASP A 438 -9.02 -21.01 20.47
N ASP A 439 -8.05 -21.79 20.95
CA ASP A 439 -7.33 -21.50 22.20
C ASP A 439 -6.53 -20.18 22.12
N PHE A 440 -5.84 -19.94 20.99
CA PHE A 440 -5.09 -18.70 20.76
C PHE A 440 -5.99 -17.47 20.69
N LEU A 441 -7.08 -17.51 19.91
CA LEU A 441 -8.02 -16.40 19.77
C LEU A 441 -8.74 -16.10 21.10
N LEU A 442 -9.06 -17.12 21.89
CA LEU A 442 -9.64 -16.96 23.22
C LEU A 442 -8.70 -16.21 24.18
N VAL A 443 -7.42 -16.59 24.21
CA VAL A 443 -6.42 -15.92 25.06
C VAL A 443 -6.11 -14.51 24.54
N VAL A 444 -5.77 -14.36 23.26
CA VAL A 444 -5.38 -13.06 22.69
C VAL A 444 -6.54 -12.06 22.65
N GLY A 445 -7.77 -12.52 22.41
CA GLY A 445 -8.97 -11.68 22.47
C GLY A 445 -9.29 -11.13 23.87
N SER A 446 -8.67 -11.66 24.92
CA SER A 446 -8.76 -11.13 26.30
C SER A 446 -7.69 -10.10 26.66
N LEU A 447 -6.66 -9.93 25.82
CA LEU A 447 -5.53 -9.04 26.10
C LEU A 447 -5.82 -7.60 25.64
N PRO A 448 -5.49 -6.56 26.44
CA PRO A 448 -5.72 -5.15 26.10
C PRO A 448 -4.67 -4.61 25.10
N ILE A 449 -4.49 -5.29 23.96
CA ILE A 449 -3.43 -5.00 22.98
C ILE A 449 -3.56 -3.60 22.36
N SER A 450 -4.78 -3.11 22.14
CA SER A 450 -4.99 -1.73 21.65
C SER A 450 -4.68 -0.68 22.70
N ASP A 451 -5.13 -0.89 23.94
CA ASP A 451 -4.96 0.09 25.01
C ASP A 451 -3.49 0.16 25.47
N ARG A 452 -2.80 -0.99 25.51
CA ARG A 452 -1.35 -1.07 25.73
C ARG A 452 -0.57 -0.36 24.62
N LEU A 453 -0.92 -0.58 23.35
CA LEU A 453 -0.27 0.08 22.21
C LEU A 453 -0.46 1.61 22.25
N ASN A 454 -1.65 2.09 22.62
CA ASN A 454 -1.90 3.52 22.81
C ASN A 454 -1.06 4.08 23.98
N THR A 455 -1.08 3.41 25.13
CA THR A 455 -0.29 3.79 26.32
C THR A 455 1.21 3.90 25.98
N LEU A 456 1.75 2.95 25.22
CA LEU A 456 3.16 2.96 24.78
C LEU A 456 3.46 4.13 23.83
N LYS A 457 2.52 4.51 22.96
CA LYS A 457 2.65 5.68 22.07
C LYS A 457 2.56 7.00 22.79
N ASP A 458 1.70 7.12 23.81
CA ASP A 458 1.57 8.31 24.63
C ASP A 458 2.85 8.55 25.44
N VAL A 459 3.41 7.48 26.02
CA VAL A 459 4.72 7.48 26.71
C VAL A 459 5.85 7.84 25.73
N SER A 460 5.92 7.17 24.57
CA SER A 460 6.91 7.45 23.51
C SER A 460 6.86 8.90 23.05
N SER A 461 5.67 9.45 22.84
CA SER A 461 5.46 10.85 22.44
C SER A 461 5.91 11.82 23.54
N SER A 462 5.64 11.50 24.81
CA SER A 462 6.05 12.31 25.96
C SER A 462 7.59 12.32 26.13
N LEU A 463 8.24 11.18 25.93
CA LEU A 463 9.71 11.07 25.97
C LEU A 463 10.36 11.80 24.78
N MET A 464 9.84 11.64 23.57
CA MET A 464 10.33 12.36 22.38
C MET A 464 10.16 13.88 22.52
N ALA A 465 9.07 14.35 23.14
CA ALA A 465 8.87 15.77 23.43
C ALA A 465 9.84 16.33 24.48
N ALA A 466 10.34 15.49 25.40
CA ALA A 466 11.25 15.90 26.46
C ALA A 466 12.75 15.77 26.10
N PHE A 467 13.12 14.80 25.25
CA PHE A 467 14.51 14.47 24.92
C PHE A 467 14.89 14.70 23.45
N GLY A 468 13.93 14.91 22.55
CA GLY A 468 14.19 15.07 21.11
C GLY A 468 14.67 13.77 20.45
N SER A 469 15.67 13.87 19.57
CA SER A 469 16.24 12.72 18.86
C SER A 469 17.25 11.96 19.71
N VAL A 470 16.86 10.78 20.21
CA VAL A 470 17.72 9.89 21.01
C VAL A 470 18.57 8.99 20.09
N SER A 471 19.84 8.78 20.46
CA SER A 471 20.80 7.91 19.73
C SER A 471 20.60 6.42 20.06
N GLU A 472 20.56 5.56 19.04
CA GLU A 472 20.20 4.14 19.16
C GLU A 472 21.41 3.20 19.36
N ASP A 473 22.35 3.54 20.25
CA ASP A 473 23.45 2.64 20.61
C ASP A 473 22.96 1.48 21.50
N ASP A 474 23.53 0.28 21.32
CA ASP A 474 23.18 -0.92 22.09
C ASP A 474 23.72 -0.87 23.53
N VAL A 475 22.95 -0.28 24.44
CA VAL A 475 23.28 -0.21 25.87
C VAL A 475 22.65 -1.35 26.66
N GLN A 476 23.43 -1.92 27.59
CA GLN A 476 23.03 -3.03 28.46
C GLN A 476 22.05 -2.58 29.57
N ASP A 477 21.20 -3.51 30.02
CA ASP A 477 20.12 -3.27 31.00
C ASP A 477 20.58 -2.66 32.34
N GLN A 478 21.86 -2.78 32.70
CA GLN A 478 22.43 -2.24 33.94
C GLN A 478 22.27 -0.72 34.10
N SER A 479 22.13 0.04 33.00
CA SER A 479 22.06 1.51 33.08
C SER A 479 20.73 2.07 33.60
N LEU A 480 19.66 1.28 33.70
CA LEU A 480 18.43 1.72 34.38
C LEU A 480 18.60 1.73 35.92
N GLU A 481 19.35 0.78 36.47
CA GLU A 481 19.70 0.79 37.91
C GLU A 481 20.63 1.98 38.21
N GLN A 482 21.59 2.26 37.32
CA GLN A 482 22.46 3.44 37.40
C GLN A 482 21.66 4.75 37.40
N PHE A 483 20.62 4.88 36.57
CA PHE A 483 19.72 6.05 36.60
C PHE A 483 18.96 6.16 37.94
N CYS A 484 18.41 5.05 38.46
CA CYS A 484 17.71 5.05 39.75
C CYS A 484 18.63 5.37 40.93
N GLU A 485 19.87 4.89 40.94
CA GLU A 485 20.89 5.21 41.95
C GLU A 485 21.36 6.66 41.85
N TRP A 486 21.69 7.13 40.63
CA TRP A 486 22.02 8.53 40.34
C TRP A 486 20.94 9.49 40.83
N LYS A 487 19.67 9.24 40.45
CA LYS A 487 18.50 10.02 40.89
C LYS A 487 18.43 10.04 42.42
N SER A 488 18.55 8.87 43.06
CA SER A 488 18.50 8.73 44.51
C SER A 488 19.62 9.50 45.22
N GLN A 489 20.83 9.51 44.65
CA GLN A 489 21.99 10.19 45.19
C GLN A 489 21.94 11.71 44.99
N LYS A 490 21.54 12.22 43.81
CA LYS A 490 21.29 13.66 43.60
C LYS A 490 20.16 14.16 44.54
N HIS A 491 19.07 13.42 44.68
CA HIS A 491 18.00 13.70 45.65
C HIS A 491 18.44 13.59 47.12
N ARG A 492 19.50 12.83 47.44
CA ARG A 492 20.09 12.76 48.79
C ARG A 492 20.97 13.98 49.04
N ASN A 493 21.89 14.28 48.13
CA ASN A 493 22.79 15.43 48.21
C ASN A 493 22.00 16.75 48.35
N PHE A 494 21.01 16.98 47.51
CA PHE A 494 20.20 18.20 47.55
C PHE A 494 19.38 18.36 48.84
N ARG A 495 18.93 17.24 49.45
CA ARG A 495 18.30 17.26 50.78
C ARG A 495 19.32 17.54 51.89
N ASN A 496 20.54 17.03 51.78
CA ASN A 496 21.61 17.29 52.75
C ASN A 496 22.02 18.78 52.73
N VAL A 497 22.20 19.38 51.55
CA VAL A 497 22.49 20.82 51.39
C VAL A 497 21.36 21.65 51.99
N ARG A 498 20.11 21.43 51.56
CA ARG A 498 18.94 22.12 52.16
C ARG A 498 18.87 22.00 53.68
N HIS A 499 19.16 20.82 54.23
CA HIS A 499 19.16 20.60 55.67
C HIS A 499 20.30 21.34 56.39
N ALA A 500 21.47 21.49 55.77
CA ALA A 500 22.55 22.33 56.30
C ALA A 500 22.13 23.80 56.29
N THR A 501 21.64 24.31 55.15
CA THR A 501 21.15 25.69 55.00
C THR A 501 20.03 26.01 56.00
N ASP A 502 19.04 25.12 56.15
CA ASP A 502 17.95 25.28 57.13
C ASP A 502 18.50 25.30 58.56
N LYS A 503 19.44 24.41 58.90
CA LYS A 503 20.06 24.32 60.23
C LYS A 503 20.89 25.57 60.56
N ALA A 504 21.66 26.11 59.61
CA ALA A 504 22.45 27.32 59.79
C ALA A 504 21.56 28.56 59.98
N LEU A 505 20.50 28.69 59.16
CA LEU A 505 19.52 29.76 59.30
C LEU A 505 18.72 29.65 60.61
N CYS A 506 18.37 28.44 61.07
CA CYS A 506 17.80 28.23 62.40
C CYS A 506 18.76 28.66 63.52
N ALA A 507 20.04 28.24 63.49
CA ALA A 507 21.01 28.62 64.51
C ALA A 507 21.24 30.15 64.59
N LEU A 508 21.26 30.81 63.43
CA LEU A 508 21.38 32.26 63.33
C LEU A 508 20.10 32.99 63.80
N SER A 509 18.92 32.42 63.54
CA SER A 509 17.63 32.89 64.07
C SER A 509 17.54 32.71 65.59
N ASP A 510 18.00 31.58 66.13
CA ASP A 510 18.03 31.30 67.56
C ASP A 510 19.01 32.24 68.30
N TRP A 511 20.18 32.50 67.70
CA TRP A 511 21.10 33.53 68.21
C TRP A 511 20.46 34.92 68.21
N ALA A 512 19.79 35.32 67.13
CA ALA A 512 19.11 36.62 67.05
C ALA A 512 17.99 36.74 68.11
N ALA A 513 17.21 35.66 68.32
CA ALA A 513 16.16 35.61 69.33
C ALA A 513 16.71 35.64 70.77
N ASN A 514 17.84 34.98 71.04
CA ASN A 514 18.48 34.98 72.36
C ASN A 514 19.16 36.32 72.65
N THR A 515 19.79 36.95 71.65
CA THR A 515 20.31 38.32 71.72
C THR A 515 19.19 39.33 71.98
N SER A 516 18.06 39.21 71.28
CA SER A 516 16.88 40.05 71.51
C SER A 516 16.34 39.92 72.94
N LYS A 517 16.25 38.70 73.49
CA LYS A 517 15.87 38.46 74.90
C LYS A 517 16.87 39.05 75.89
N PHE A 518 18.18 38.91 75.64
CA PHE A 518 19.24 39.45 76.51
C PHE A 518 19.14 40.97 76.68
N PHE A 519 18.78 41.70 75.62
CA PHE A 519 18.53 43.15 75.68
C PHE A 519 17.08 43.53 76.12
N CYS A 520 16.20 42.56 76.35
CA CYS A 520 14.79 42.79 76.70
C CYS A 520 14.60 42.98 78.22
N MET A 521 14.80 44.21 78.71
CA MET A 521 14.71 44.55 80.15
C MET A 521 13.34 44.29 80.83
N THR A 522 12.32 43.84 80.09
CA THR A 522 10.99 43.50 80.62
C THR A 522 10.81 42.02 80.98
N GLU A 523 11.68 41.11 80.53
CA GLU A 523 11.56 39.68 80.82
C GLU A 523 12.56 39.21 81.90
N LYS A 524 12.12 38.29 82.77
CA LYS A 524 12.97 37.68 83.81
C LYS A 524 13.73 36.44 83.30
N SER A 525 14.17 36.45 82.04
CA SER A 525 14.93 35.34 81.45
C SER A 525 16.44 35.54 81.64
N ALA A 526 17.08 34.63 82.38
CA ALA A 526 18.52 34.68 82.62
C ALA A 526 19.30 34.09 81.44
N VAL A 527 19.46 34.88 80.37
CA VAL A 527 20.38 34.56 79.26
C VAL A 527 21.82 34.87 79.73
N THR A 528 22.73 33.91 79.64
CA THR A 528 24.14 34.12 80.03
C THR A 528 24.89 34.90 78.97
N LEU A 529 25.93 35.65 79.39
CA LEU A 529 26.77 36.43 78.47
C LEU A 529 27.44 35.55 77.39
N GLU A 530 27.75 34.30 77.74
CA GLU A 530 28.30 33.26 76.85
C GLU A 530 27.35 32.89 75.71
N ALA A 531 26.03 33.01 75.89
CA ALA A 531 25.02 32.69 74.87
C ALA A 531 24.81 33.81 73.84
N VAL A 532 25.52 34.94 73.98
CA VAL A 532 25.40 36.13 73.12
C VAL A 532 26.76 36.61 72.61
N GLY A 533 27.83 36.46 73.42
CA GLY A 533 29.11 37.15 73.23
C GLY A 533 30.17 36.46 72.35
N ALA A 534 29.90 35.30 71.74
CA ALA A 534 30.85 34.62 70.85
C ALA A 534 30.13 33.88 69.71
N GLY A 535 30.79 33.78 68.54
CA GLY A 535 30.33 32.98 67.40
C GLY A 535 29.38 33.66 66.40
N VAL A 536 29.11 34.96 66.50
CA VAL A 536 28.19 35.65 65.57
C VAL A 536 28.72 35.66 64.14
N ASP A 537 29.99 36.04 63.95
CA ASP A 537 30.64 36.00 62.64
C ASP A 537 30.80 34.57 62.11
N GLU A 538 31.01 33.59 62.99
CA GLU A 538 31.12 32.17 62.64
C GLU A 538 29.77 31.61 62.16
N LEU A 539 28.66 31.97 62.82
CA LEU A 539 27.29 31.64 62.39
C LEU A 539 26.90 32.39 61.10
N LEU A 540 27.32 33.64 60.94
CA LEU A 540 27.11 34.42 59.72
C LEU A 540 27.88 33.85 58.53
N GLU A 541 29.14 33.46 58.70
CA GLU A 541 29.95 32.88 57.64
C GLU A 541 29.49 31.45 57.30
N GLN A 542 29.07 30.66 58.29
CA GLN A 542 28.43 29.36 58.04
C GLN A 542 27.10 29.53 57.27
N ALA A 543 26.23 30.47 57.69
CA ALA A 543 24.95 30.72 57.01
C ALA A 543 25.13 31.33 55.61
N GLU A 544 26.07 32.27 55.42
CA GLU A 544 26.41 32.76 54.07
C GLU A 544 27.01 31.66 53.20
N SER A 545 27.81 30.74 53.76
CA SER A 545 28.36 29.60 53.03
C SER A 545 27.28 28.61 52.62
N ASP A 546 26.45 28.14 53.56
CA ASP A 546 25.42 27.12 53.29
C ASP A 546 24.29 27.65 52.39
N VAL A 547 23.99 28.95 52.45
CA VAL A 547 23.08 29.62 51.50
C VAL A 547 23.75 29.78 50.12
N CYS A 548 25.04 30.12 50.06
CA CYS A 548 25.78 30.12 48.79
C CYS A 548 25.93 28.71 48.20
N GLU A 549 26.02 27.67 49.02
CA GLU A 549 26.04 26.28 48.58
C GLU A 549 24.69 25.85 47.98
N GLU A 550 23.54 26.16 48.61
CA GLU A 550 22.23 25.87 47.97
C GLU A 550 22.02 26.68 46.68
N LEU A 551 22.43 27.95 46.64
CA LEU A 551 22.33 28.77 45.42
C LEU A 551 23.26 28.31 44.28
N SER A 552 24.40 27.72 44.62
CA SER A 552 25.36 27.18 43.64
C SER A 552 24.97 25.75 43.20
N THR A 553 24.38 24.96 44.11
CA THR A 553 23.92 23.59 43.88
C THR A 553 22.61 23.58 43.12
N LYS A 554 22.68 23.93 41.84
CA LYS A 554 21.56 23.76 40.91
C LYS A 554 21.21 22.27 40.80
N PHE A 555 19.93 21.95 40.95
CA PHE A 555 19.45 20.57 40.88
C PHE A 555 19.83 19.88 39.55
N PHE A 556 19.84 20.65 38.47
CA PHE A 556 20.51 20.33 37.22
C PHE A 556 21.72 21.23 36.99
N GLU A 557 22.89 20.62 37.08
CA GLU A 557 24.09 21.09 36.40
C GLU A 557 23.92 20.82 34.90
N GLN A 558 24.49 21.67 34.04
CA GLN A 558 24.63 21.35 32.60
C GLN A 558 25.80 20.37 32.35
N ASN A 559 26.01 19.44 33.30
CA ASN A 559 27.06 18.44 33.21
C ASN A 559 26.70 17.41 32.14
N VAL A 560 27.62 17.24 31.18
CA VAL A 560 27.46 16.31 30.05
C VAL A 560 27.15 14.90 30.54
N GLU A 561 27.73 14.47 31.66
CA GLU A 561 27.55 13.12 32.20
C GLU A 561 26.14 12.89 32.80
N ASP A 562 25.52 13.90 33.44
CA ASP A 562 24.14 13.82 33.94
C ASP A 562 23.14 13.71 32.77
N MET A 563 23.31 14.56 31.75
CA MET A 563 22.51 14.51 30.51
C MET A 563 22.69 13.18 29.76
N LYS A 564 23.90 12.62 29.76
CA LYS A 564 24.23 11.33 29.16
C LYS A 564 23.55 10.17 29.90
N ILE A 565 23.56 10.15 31.25
CA ILE A 565 22.83 9.14 32.04
C ILE A 565 21.32 9.17 31.71
N MET A 566 20.70 10.34 31.65
CA MET A 566 19.29 10.47 31.27
C MET A 566 19.02 10.06 29.82
N SER A 567 19.87 10.48 28.87
CA SER A 567 19.75 10.13 27.45
C SER A 567 19.86 8.61 27.23
N THR A 568 20.83 7.97 27.90
CA THR A 568 20.99 6.51 27.91
C THR A 568 19.77 5.80 28.52
N ALA A 569 19.24 6.28 29.65
CA ALA A 569 18.02 5.72 30.23
C ALA A 569 16.81 5.87 29.28
N CYS A 570 16.67 7.02 28.62
CA CYS A 570 15.66 7.26 27.60
C CYS A 570 15.81 6.32 26.40
N GLY A 571 17.04 6.12 25.91
CA GLY A 571 17.36 5.17 24.84
C GLY A 571 16.92 3.74 25.17
N ILE A 572 17.22 3.24 26.38
CA ILE A 572 16.80 1.90 26.82
C ILE A 572 15.26 1.81 26.93
N VAL A 573 14.60 2.82 27.48
CA VAL A 573 13.12 2.86 27.57
C VAL A 573 12.49 2.86 26.17
N MET A 574 12.99 3.68 25.25
CA MET A 574 12.53 3.73 23.85
C MET A 574 12.81 2.43 23.09
N GLN A 575 13.98 1.81 23.29
CA GLN A 575 14.31 0.51 22.68
C GLN A 575 13.38 -0.60 23.20
N ARG A 576 13.02 -0.58 24.50
CA ARG A 576 12.04 -1.49 25.10
C ARG A 576 10.62 -1.24 24.60
N ILE A 577 10.20 0.02 24.43
CA ILE A 577 8.92 0.37 23.81
C ILE A 577 8.85 -0.19 22.39
N LYS A 578 9.84 0.09 21.53
CA LYS A 578 9.89 -0.44 20.15
C LYS A 578 9.82 -1.97 20.09
N LYS A 579 10.51 -2.66 21.01
CA LYS A 579 10.48 -4.13 21.13
C LYS A 579 9.08 -4.65 21.51
N GLU A 580 8.38 -3.98 22.44
CA GLU A 580 6.99 -4.36 22.81
C GLU A 580 5.99 -3.99 21.71
N GLU A 581 6.10 -2.80 21.09
CA GLU A 581 5.24 -2.39 19.96
C GLU A 581 5.35 -3.36 18.78
N TYR A 582 6.56 -3.82 18.43
CA TYR A 582 6.77 -4.82 17.38
C TYR A 582 6.04 -6.14 17.70
N LEU A 583 6.18 -6.64 18.94
CA LEU A 583 5.50 -7.86 19.39
C LEU A 583 3.97 -7.70 19.41
N LEU A 584 3.45 -6.55 19.86
CA LEU A 584 2.02 -6.24 19.86
C LEU A 584 1.44 -6.11 18.44
N CYS A 585 2.20 -5.56 17.50
CA CYS A 585 1.81 -5.51 16.09
C CYS A 585 1.85 -6.89 15.44
N GLY A 586 2.83 -7.72 15.78
CA GLY A 586 2.89 -9.14 15.40
C GLY A 586 1.67 -9.92 15.90
N LEU A 587 1.37 -9.84 17.21
CA LEU A 587 0.19 -10.49 17.81
C LEU A 587 -1.12 -10.02 17.19
N ARG A 588 -1.29 -8.71 16.94
CA ARG A 588 -2.47 -8.15 16.25
C ARG A 588 -2.62 -8.73 14.84
N LYS A 589 -1.52 -8.84 14.08
CA LYS A 589 -1.54 -9.42 12.73
C LYS A 589 -1.89 -10.91 12.79
N MET A 590 -1.24 -11.68 13.67
CA MET A 590 -1.54 -13.10 13.89
C MET A 590 -3.01 -13.32 14.28
N TYR A 591 -3.58 -12.46 15.13
CA TYR A 591 -4.98 -12.54 15.51
C TYR A 591 -5.93 -12.41 14.32
N GLU A 592 -5.78 -11.36 13.50
CA GLU A 592 -6.65 -11.18 12.32
C GLU A 592 -6.37 -12.22 11.21
N ASP A 593 -5.11 -12.60 10.97
CA ASP A 593 -4.75 -13.64 9.98
C ASP A 593 -5.39 -15.00 10.35
N ASN A 594 -5.30 -15.42 11.62
CA ASN A 594 -5.86 -16.69 12.09
C ASN A 594 -7.40 -16.66 12.22
N LYS A 595 -7.96 -15.54 12.65
CA LYS A 595 -9.41 -15.31 12.68
C LYS A 595 -10.00 -15.41 11.26
N LYS A 596 -9.38 -14.73 10.28
CA LYS A 596 -9.79 -14.82 8.88
C LYS A 596 -9.68 -16.26 8.35
N PHE A 597 -8.56 -16.95 8.59
CA PHE A 597 -8.40 -18.34 8.18
C PHE A 597 -9.48 -19.26 8.80
N LYS A 598 -9.86 -19.04 10.07
CA LYS A 598 -10.98 -19.74 10.70
C LYS A 598 -12.31 -19.45 9.99
N GLU A 599 -12.63 -18.19 9.73
CA GLU A 599 -13.84 -17.79 8.99
C GLU A 599 -13.88 -18.44 7.59
N ASP A 600 -12.76 -18.41 6.86
CA ASP A 600 -12.58 -19.05 5.55
C ASP A 600 -12.65 -20.60 5.61
N MET A 601 -12.29 -21.25 6.72
CA MET A 601 -12.26 -22.72 6.84
C MET A 601 -13.50 -23.35 7.49
N VAL A 602 -14.30 -22.62 8.27
CA VAL A 602 -15.51 -23.16 8.94
C VAL A 602 -16.48 -23.82 7.94
N HIS A 603 -16.66 -23.26 6.74
CA HIS A 603 -17.54 -23.84 5.73
C HIS A 603 -16.99 -25.12 5.07
N TRP A 604 -15.67 -25.30 5.08
CA TRP A 604 -14.98 -26.50 4.58
C TRP A 604 -14.72 -27.58 5.64
N GLN A 605 -15.20 -27.41 6.88
CA GLN A 605 -15.07 -28.43 7.93
C GLN A 605 -15.94 -29.66 7.68
N LYS A 606 -17.04 -29.50 6.93
CA LYS A 606 -18.05 -30.57 6.65
C LYS A 606 -18.33 -30.77 5.16
N ARG A 607 -17.54 -30.15 4.29
CA ARG A 607 -17.66 -30.19 2.82
C ARG A 607 -16.27 -30.14 2.20
N SER A 608 -16.07 -30.84 1.09
CA SER A 608 -14.97 -30.60 0.16
C SER A 608 -15.45 -29.70 -0.99
N PRO A 609 -14.56 -28.90 -1.60
CA PRO A 609 -14.82 -28.30 -2.90
C PRO A 609 -14.93 -29.37 -3.98
N LYS A 610 -15.64 -29.05 -5.05
CA LYS A 610 -15.91 -29.96 -6.18
C LYS A 610 -15.93 -29.21 -7.50
N ALA A 611 -15.59 -29.90 -8.60
CA ALA A 611 -15.74 -29.37 -9.95
C ALA A 611 -17.17 -29.49 -10.54
N ASP A 612 -18.13 -30.06 -9.80
CA ASP A 612 -19.49 -30.37 -10.27
C ASP A 612 -20.20 -29.19 -10.99
N GLU A 613 -20.00 -27.94 -10.55
CA GLU A 613 -20.53 -26.73 -11.22
C GLU A 613 -19.84 -26.45 -12.57
N LEU A 614 -18.50 -26.49 -12.61
CA LEU A 614 -17.71 -26.30 -13.83
C LEU A 614 -18.05 -27.37 -14.88
N LEU A 615 -18.24 -28.63 -14.45
CA LEU A 615 -18.64 -29.72 -15.35
C LEU A 615 -20.07 -29.56 -15.89
N GLN A 616 -20.98 -28.94 -15.14
CA GLN A 616 -22.31 -28.58 -15.63
C GLN A 616 -22.25 -27.44 -16.67
N ILE A 617 -21.46 -26.41 -16.42
CA ILE A 617 -21.25 -25.31 -17.38
C ILE A 617 -20.62 -25.84 -18.67
N LYS A 618 -19.57 -26.68 -18.60
CA LYS A 618 -18.99 -27.34 -19.79
C LYS A 618 -20.03 -28.14 -20.60
N LYS A 619 -20.97 -28.84 -19.93
CA LYS A 619 -22.09 -29.52 -20.61
C LYS A 619 -23.05 -28.54 -21.29
N HIS A 620 -23.38 -27.41 -20.66
CA HIS A 620 -24.23 -26.39 -21.26
C HIS A 620 -23.55 -25.70 -22.47
N ILE A 621 -22.25 -25.40 -22.36
CA ILE A 621 -21.40 -24.94 -23.47
C ILE A 621 -21.42 -25.92 -24.65
N LYS A 622 -21.31 -27.24 -24.43
CA LYS A 622 -21.44 -28.25 -25.51
C LYS A 622 -22.82 -28.17 -26.18
N SER A 623 -23.90 -28.04 -25.40
CA SER A 623 -25.26 -27.87 -25.93
C SER A 623 -25.40 -26.61 -26.79
N LEU A 624 -24.94 -25.45 -26.29
CA LEU A 624 -25.01 -24.18 -27.01
C LEU A 624 -24.14 -24.17 -28.27
N ARG A 625 -22.93 -24.76 -28.25
CA ARG A 625 -22.11 -24.94 -29.47
C ARG A 625 -22.82 -25.80 -30.52
N SER A 626 -23.53 -26.86 -30.11
CA SER A 626 -24.34 -27.67 -31.03
C SER A 626 -25.49 -26.86 -31.66
N GLN A 627 -26.27 -26.15 -30.83
CA GLN A 627 -27.38 -25.32 -31.29
C GLN A 627 -26.92 -24.19 -32.24
N LEU A 628 -25.80 -23.53 -31.93
CA LEU A 628 -25.19 -22.50 -32.78
C LEU A 628 -24.75 -23.08 -34.13
N ARG A 629 -24.07 -24.24 -34.14
CA ARG A 629 -23.67 -24.95 -35.36
C ARG A 629 -24.88 -25.32 -36.23
N TRP A 630 -25.99 -25.74 -35.62
CA TRP A 630 -27.21 -26.06 -36.36
C TRP A 630 -27.88 -24.82 -36.95
N LYS A 631 -28.10 -23.75 -36.17
CA LYS A 631 -28.69 -22.49 -36.65
C LYS A 631 -27.86 -21.83 -37.75
N LEU A 632 -26.53 -21.80 -37.63
CA LEU A 632 -25.62 -21.27 -38.66
C LEU A 632 -25.82 -21.97 -40.02
N VAL A 633 -26.08 -23.27 -40.02
CA VAL A 633 -26.31 -24.03 -41.26
C VAL A 633 -27.77 -23.97 -41.73
N GLU A 634 -28.74 -23.79 -40.83
CA GLU A 634 -30.12 -23.48 -41.22
C GLU A 634 -30.14 -22.19 -42.06
N VAL A 635 -29.50 -21.11 -41.59
CA VAL A 635 -29.33 -19.87 -42.35
C VAL A 635 -28.55 -20.09 -43.65
N GLY A 636 -27.41 -20.80 -43.61
CA GLY A 636 -26.63 -21.09 -44.83
C GLY A 636 -27.44 -21.83 -45.90
N CYS A 637 -28.31 -22.77 -45.52
CA CYS A 637 -29.20 -23.45 -46.45
C CYS A 637 -30.33 -22.56 -46.99
N MET A 638 -30.76 -21.54 -46.25
CA MET A 638 -31.71 -20.53 -46.73
C MET A 638 -31.05 -19.51 -47.65
N GLU A 639 -29.80 -19.11 -47.40
CA GLU A 639 -29.04 -18.20 -48.26
C GLU A 639 -28.58 -18.85 -49.59
N GLU A 640 -28.52 -20.18 -49.64
CA GLU A 640 -28.27 -20.97 -50.87
C GLU A 640 -29.55 -21.37 -51.65
N ALA A 641 -30.74 -20.90 -51.24
CA ALA A 641 -32.02 -21.25 -51.87
C ALA A 641 -32.35 -20.40 -53.12
N ASP A 642 -33.08 -20.99 -54.08
CA ASP A 642 -33.51 -20.31 -55.32
C ASP A 642 -34.54 -19.18 -55.06
N GLU A 643 -35.30 -19.27 -53.96
CA GLU A 643 -36.18 -18.21 -53.45
C GLU A 643 -35.73 -17.82 -52.02
N LEU A 644 -35.43 -16.53 -51.81
CA LEU A 644 -34.85 -16.02 -50.57
C LEU A 644 -35.92 -15.37 -49.66
N ASP A 645 -36.29 -16.06 -48.57
CA ASP A 645 -37.09 -15.47 -47.49
C ASP A 645 -36.20 -14.59 -46.59
N LEU A 646 -35.96 -13.35 -47.06
CA LEU A 646 -35.10 -12.40 -46.38
C LEU A 646 -35.58 -12.04 -44.94
N PRO A 647 -36.89 -11.86 -44.66
CA PRO A 647 -37.38 -11.70 -43.29
C PRO A 647 -37.05 -12.88 -42.36
N GLU A 648 -37.28 -14.13 -42.79
CA GLU A 648 -36.95 -15.31 -41.98
C GLU A 648 -35.43 -15.46 -41.78
N ILE A 649 -34.63 -15.22 -42.83
CA ILE A 649 -33.15 -15.21 -42.75
C ILE A 649 -32.67 -14.17 -41.72
N LEU A 650 -33.28 -12.97 -41.69
CA LEU A 650 -32.93 -11.93 -40.72
C LEU A 650 -33.29 -12.36 -39.28
N ARG A 651 -34.49 -12.90 -39.04
CA ARG A 651 -34.87 -13.41 -37.70
C ARG A 651 -33.93 -14.53 -37.26
N LYS A 652 -33.58 -15.45 -38.17
CA LYS A 652 -32.63 -16.54 -37.88
C LYS A 652 -31.21 -16.05 -37.59
N LYS A 653 -30.77 -14.94 -38.19
CA LYS A 653 -29.49 -14.28 -37.83
C LYS A 653 -29.54 -13.61 -36.45
N GLU A 654 -30.68 -13.06 -36.06
CA GLU A 654 -30.90 -12.56 -34.70
C GLU A 654 -30.90 -13.73 -33.68
N GLU A 655 -31.62 -14.82 -33.96
CA GLU A 655 -31.58 -16.08 -33.18
C GLU A 655 -30.16 -16.66 -33.05
N ILE A 656 -29.28 -16.47 -34.04
CA ILE A 656 -27.85 -16.85 -34.00
C ILE A 656 -27.05 -15.92 -33.09
N ALA A 657 -27.25 -14.61 -33.21
CA ALA A 657 -26.56 -13.62 -32.39
C ALA A 657 -26.89 -13.78 -30.90
N GLU A 658 -28.16 -14.04 -30.56
CA GLU A 658 -28.59 -14.40 -29.20
C GLU A 658 -27.87 -15.67 -28.70
N THR A 659 -27.85 -16.73 -29.50
CA THR A 659 -27.22 -18.02 -29.12
C THR A 659 -25.71 -17.87 -28.93
N ARG A 660 -25.04 -17.09 -29.80
CA ARG A 660 -23.62 -16.73 -29.68
C ARG A 660 -23.35 -15.92 -28.41
N ASN A 661 -24.18 -14.94 -28.10
CA ASN A 661 -24.04 -14.13 -26.89
C ASN A 661 -24.26 -14.96 -25.61
N ALA A 662 -25.26 -15.84 -25.58
CA ALA A 662 -25.45 -16.78 -24.47
C ALA A 662 -24.24 -17.69 -24.27
N LEU A 663 -23.71 -18.26 -25.36
CA LEU A 663 -22.49 -19.08 -25.34
C LEU A 663 -21.26 -18.30 -24.81
N PHE A 664 -21.08 -17.05 -25.20
CA PHE A 664 -20.00 -16.20 -24.67
C PHE A 664 -20.17 -15.89 -23.18
N GLN A 665 -21.39 -15.73 -22.67
CA GLN A 665 -21.61 -15.58 -21.23
C GLN A 665 -21.30 -16.88 -20.48
N GLU A 666 -21.72 -18.05 -20.97
CA GLU A 666 -21.41 -19.34 -20.32
C GLU A 666 -19.90 -19.63 -20.28
N ILE A 667 -19.17 -19.31 -21.34
CA ILE A 667 -17.70 -19.41 -21.38
C ILE A 667 -17.03 -18.48 -20.35
N MET A 668 -17.67 -17.36 -20.00
CA MET A 668 -17.17 -16.46 -18.94
C MET A 668 -17.56 -16.93 -17.54
N HIS A 669 -18.72 -17.56 -17.35
CA HIS A 669 -19.03 -18.29 -16.11
C HIS A 669 -18.07 -19.48 -15.88
N GLU A 670 -17.67 -20.19 -16.94
CA GLU A 670 -16.58 -21.18 -16.89
C GLU A 670 -15.27 -20.52 -16.41
N LYS A 671 -14.89 -19.37 -16.97
CA LYS A 671 -13.68 -18.61 -16.55
C LYS A 671 -13.74 -18.22 -15.07
N GLU A 672 -14.88 -17.74 -14.57
CA GLU A 672 -15.08 -17.44 -13.15
C GLU A 672 -14.94 -18.68 -12.25
N GLN A 673 -15.48 -19.84 -12.65
CA GLN A 673 -15.34 -21.07 -11.88
C GLN A 673 -13.90 -21.59 -11.86
N TYR A 674 -13.15 -21.47 -12.97
CA TYR A 674 -11.71 -21.74 -12.95
C TYR A 674 -10.96 -20.81 -11.98
N VAL A 675 -11.29 -19.51 -11.92
CA VAL A 675 -10.66 -18.59 -10.95
C VAL A 675 -10.91 -19.03 -9.51
N LYS A 676 -12.15 -19.41 -9.15
CA LYS A 676 -12.49 -19.94 -7.82
C LYS A 676 -11.71 -21.22 -7.50
N LEU A 677 -11.73 -22.19 -8.41
CA LEU A 677 -11.04 -23.49 -8.25
C LEU A 677 -9.52 -23.33 -8.18
N CYS A 678 -8.92 -22.46 -8.99
CA CYS A 678 -7.49 -22.15 -8.92
C CYS A 678 -7.10 -21.44 -7.62
N GLY A 679 -7.98 -20.63 -7.04
CA GLY A 679 -7.77 -20.07 -5.70
C GLY A 679 -7.65 -21.17 -4.64
N LEU A 680 -8.59 -22.12 -4.67
CA LEU A 680 -8.60 -23.28 -3.76
C LEU A 680 -7.38 -24.20 -3.96
N VAL A 681 -6.95 -24.44 -5.20
CA VAL A 681 -5.75 -25.23 -5.54
C VAL A 681 -4.45 -24.54 -5.10
N LYS A 682 -4.32 -23.22 -5.32
CA LYS A 682 -3.13 -22.46 -4.87
C LYS A 682 -3.02 -22.49 -3.34
N GLY A 683 -4.16 -22.41 -2.63
CA GLY A 683 -4.28 -22.55 -1.18
C GLY A 683 -4.38 -23.99 -0.68
N ASP A 684 -5.51 -24.29 -0.02
CA ASP A 684 -5.76 -25.42 0.88
C ASP A 684 -6.17 -26.75 0.22
N PHE A 685 -6.49 -26.77 -1.08
CA PHE A 685 -7.06 -27.94 -1.77
C PHE A 685 -6.29 -28.34 -3.05
N PRO A 686 -4.98 -28.62 -2.98
CA PRO A 686 -4.21 -29.12 -4.12
C PRO A 686 -4.75 -30.43 -4.70
N GLU A 687 -5.44 -31.26 -3.90
CA GLU A 687 -6.01 -32.53 -4.33
C GLU A 687 -7.01 -32.43 -5.50
N LEU A 688 -7.63 -31.25 -5.70
CA LEU A 688 -8.62 -31.02 -6.77
C LEU A 688 -8.09 -31.36 -8.17
N LEU A 689 -6.79 -31.15 -8.41
CA LEU A 689 -6.13 -31.45 -9.69
C LEU A 689 -6.16 -32.96 -10.02
N GLN A 690 -5.97 -33.81 -9.02
CA GLN A 690 -5.92 -35.28 -9.17
C GLN A 690 -7.29 -35.94 -9.04
N LEU A 691 -8.23 -35.27 -8.35
CA LEU A 691 -9.61 -35.70 -8.22
C LEU A 691 -10.40 -35.46 -9.51
N TYR A 692 -10.18 -34.34 -10.20
CA TYR A 692 -10.94 -33.89 -11.38
C TYR A 692 -10.04 -33.57 -12.59
N PRO A 693 -9.29 -34.54 -13.15
CA PRO A 693 -8.45 -34.29 -14.33
C PRO A 693 -9.26 -33.80 -15.55
N GLU A 694 -10.52 -34.22 -15.70
CA GLU A 694 -11.46 -33.74 -16.73
C GLU A 694 -11.93 -32.29 -16.54
N ALA A 695 -11.71 -31.71 -15.35
CA ALA A 695 -11.87 -30.28 -15.15
C ALA A 695 -10.74 -29.48 -15.82
N ASP A 696 -9.56 -30.05 -16.03
CA ASP A 696 -8.41 -29.43 -16.73
C ASP A 696 -7.94 -28.10 -16.10
N ILE A 697 -7.98 -28.05 -14.77
CA ILE A 697 -7.61 -26.88 -13.97
C ILE A 697 -6.11 -26.56 -14.15
N ASP A 698 -5.26 -27.57 -14.35
CA ASP A 698 -3.82 -27.41 -14.60
C ASP A 698 -3.52 -26.56 -15.83
N SER A 699 -4.21 -26.77 -16.95
CA SER A 699 -3.99 -25.97 -18.17
C SER A 699 -4.32 -24.48 -17.94
N TYR A 700 -5.38 -24.20 -17.18
CA TYR A 700 -5.76 -22.84 -16.82
C TYR A 700 -4.72 -22.21 -15.86
N LEU A 701 -4.28 -22.98 -14.85
CA LEU A 701 -3.27 -22.59 -13.87
C LEU A 701 -1.90 -22.28 -14.52
N LEU A 702 -1.43 -23.14 -15.43
CA LEU A 702 -0.19 -22.95 -16.20
C LEU A 702 -0.23 -21.72 -17.12
N SER A 703 -1.43 -21.32 -17.56
CA SER A 703 -1.64 -20.11 -18.35
C SER A 703 -1.79 -18.82 -17.52
N GLU A 704 -1.70 -18.91 -16.18
CA GLU A 704 -2.10 -17.86 -15.21
C GLU A 704 -3.50 -17.26 -15.51
N GLY A 705 -4.42 -18.10 -15.99
CA GLY A 705 -5.82 -17.76 -16.27
C GLY A 705 -6.14 -17.18 -17.65
N LEU A 706 -5.19 -17.25 -18.60
CA LEU A 706 -5.37 -16.74 -19.95
C LEU A 706 -6.05 -17.74 -20.92
N LEU A 707 -5.87 -19.05 -20.72
CA LEU A 707 -6.26 -20.10 -21.67
C LEU A 707 -7.76 -20.45 -21.59
N MET A 708 -8.46 -20.41 -22.73
CA MET A 708 -9.92 -20.57 -22.83
C MET A 708 -10.29 -21.65 -23.86
N LYS A 709 -10.10 -22.94 -23.53
CA LYS A 709 -10.28 -24.09 -24.45
C LYS A 709 -11.71 -24.31 -24.99
N SER A 710 -12.70 -23.61 -24.43
CA SER A 710 -14.08 -23.59 -24.93
C SER A 710 -14.32 -22.59 -26.06
N LEU A 711 -13.48 -21.56 -26.18
CA LEU A 711 -13.43 -20.67 -27.35
C LEU A 711 -12.79 -21.38 -28.54
N ASP A 712 -13.17 -20.91 -29.73
CA ASP A 712 -12.76 -21.45 -31.02
C ASP A 712 -13.11 -20.41 -32.09
N ARG A 713 -12.48 -20.48 -33.27
CA ARG A 713 -12.59 -19.43 -34.29
C ARG A 713 -13.93 -19.46 -35.04
N ASP A 714 -14.63 -20.60 -35.04
CA ASP A 714 -15.96 -20.76 -35.65
C ASP A 714 -17.07 -19.98 -34.92
N LEU A 715 -16.86 -19.64 -33.64
CA LEU A 715 -17.85 -18.96 -32.81
C LEU A 715 -18.06 -17.47 -33.16
N PHE A 716 -17.08 -16.84 -33.79
CA PHE A 716 -17.02 -15.38 -33.96
C PHE A 716 -17.52 -14.92 -35.33
N ASP A 717 -18.29 -13.81 -35.37
CA ASP A 717 -18.50 -13.07 -36.62
C ASP A 717 -17.31 -12.14 -36.83
N ALA A 718 -16.52 -12.42 -37.88
CA ALA A 718 -15.09 -12.13 -37.84
C ALA A 718 -14.62 -11.44 -39.14
N GLU A 719 -14.57 -10.10 -39.13
CA GLU A 719 -14.21 -9.28 -40.29
C GLU A 719 -12.68 -9.22 -40.51
N PRO A 720 -12.16 -9.60 -41.70
CA PRO A 720 -10.71 -9.70 -41.94
C PRO A 720 -10.06 -8.31 -42.12
N MET A 721 -9.24 -7.90 -41.14
CA MET A 721 -8.55 -6.61 -41.09
C MET A 721 -7.32 -6.55 -42.00
N LYS A 722 -7.54 -6.57 -43.32
CA LYS A 722 -6.48 -6.49 -44.35
C LYS A 722 -5.59 -5.24 -44.26
N GLU A 723 -6.03 -4.20 -43.56
CA GLU A 723 -5.38 -2.88 -43.53
C GLU A 723 -4.23 -2.75 -42.52
N LEU A 724 -4.21 -3.57 -41.45
CA LEU A 724 -3.22 -3.43 -40.36
C LEU A 724 -2.01 -4.38 -40.47
N SER A 725 -2.13 -5.52 -41.16
CA SER A 725 -1.01 -6.45 -41.36
C SER A 725 -1.10 -7.20 -42.69
N GLY A 726 -0.07 -7.05 -43.53
CA GLY A 726 0.13 -7.88 -44.72
C GLY A 726 0.83 -9.22 -44.44
N ARG A 727 1.07 -9.58 -43.17
CA ARG A 727 1.82 -10.80 -42.77
C ARG A 727 1.06 -11.76 -41.86
N ARG A 728 -0.04 -11.34 -41.23
CA ARG A 728 -0.85 -12.16 -40.32
C ARG A 728 -2.33 -11.91 -40.57
N PRO A 729 -3.20 -12.94 -40.60
CA PRO A 729 -4.64 -12.73 -40.52
C PRO A 729 -5.00 -12.11 -39.16
N LEU A 730 -5.25 -10.80 -39.19
CA LEU A 730 -5.89 -10.04 -38.12
C LEU A 730 -7.39 -10.00 -38.40
N VAL A 731 -8.20 -10.19 -37.37
CA VAL A 731 -9.66 -10.28 -37.53
C VAL A 731 -10.34 -9.47 -36.44
N CYS A 732 -11.26 -8.58 -36.82
CA CYS A 732 -12.08 -7.79 -35.90
C CYS A 732 -13.35 -8.57 -35.59
N THR A 733 -13.76 -8.60 -34.33
CA THR A 733 -15.01 -9.24 -33.90
C THR A 733 -15.54 -8.57 -32.63
N GLU A 734 -16.70 -9.02 -32.17
CA GLU A 734 -17.36 -8.52 -30.97
C GLU A 734 -17.50 -9.64 -29.93
N PHE A 735 -17.06 -9.37 -28.70
CA PHE A 735 -17.09 -10.29 -27.58
C PHE A 735 -17.57 -9.53 -26.33
N GLN A 736 -18.58 -10.05 -25.64
CA GLN A 736 -19.27 -9.36 -24.53
C GLN A 736 -19.65 -7.88 -24.85
N CYS A 737 -20.17 -7.64 -26.05
CA CYS A 737 -20.52 -6.29 -26.57
C CYS A 737 -19.34 -5.30 -26.63
N GLN A 738 -18.09 -5.80 -26.72
CA GLN A 738 -16.88 -5.01 -26.92
C GLN A 738 -16.16 -5.46 -28.19
N LYS A 739 -15.58 -4.50 -28.93
CA LYS A 739 -14.76 -4.83 -30.10
C LYS A 739 -13.39 -5.35 -29.67
N VAL A 740 -13.03 -6.51 -30.19
CA VAL A 740 -11.76 -7.19 -29.92
C VAL A 740 -11.07 -7.58 -31.23
N VAL A 741 -9.75 -7.72 -31.18
CA VAL A 741 -8.95 -8.22 -32.30
C VAL A 741 -8.48 -9.63 -31.96
N LEU A 742 -8.82 -10.57 -32.84
CA LEU A 742 -8.24 -11.90 -32.87
C LEU A 742 -6.98 -11.88 -33.74
N LYS A 743 -5.83 -12.17 -33.12
CA LYS A 743 -4.55 -12.33 -33.80
C LYS A 743 -4.25 -13.81 -33.97
N SER A 744 -4.11 -14.27 -35.21
CA SER A 744 -3.78 -15.66 -35.53
C SER A 744 -2.27 -15.90 -35.68
N TYR A 745 -1.83 -17.08 -35.22
CA TYR A 745 -0.45 -17.54 -35.23
C TYR A 745 -0.43 -19.01 -35.66
N SER A 746 0.38 -19.37 -36.66
CA SER A 746 0.64 -20.79 -36.94
C SER A 746 1.49 -21.37 -35.83
N VAL A 747 1.13 -22.56 -35.36
CA VAL A 747 1.79 -23.25 -34.26
C VAL A 747 2.05 -24.73 -34.57
N ASP A 748 3.11 -25.25 -33.98
CA ASP A 748 3.38 -26.67 -33.77
C ASP A 748 3.42 -26.96 -32.26
N GLU A 749 3.43 -28.22 -31.84
CA GLU A 749 3.35 -28.62 -30.42
C GLU A 749 4.39 -27.91 -29.53
N GLU A 750 5.63 -27.73 -30.01
CA GLU A 750 6.67 -27.02 -29.26
C GLU A 750 6.35 -25.52 -29.15
N SER A 751 5.85 -24.91 -30.23
CA SER A 751 5.45 -23.50 -30.27
C SER A 751 4.19 -23.21 -29.47
N GLU A 752 3.23 -24.14 -29.35
CA GLU A 752 2.07 -24.00 -28.45
C GLU A 752 2.51 -23.91 -26.99
N VAL A 753 3.34 -24.86 -26.53
CA VAL A 753 3.88 -24.86 -25.16
C VAL A 753 4.71 -23.60 -24.90
N ARG A 754 5.52 -23.16 -25.88
CA ARG A 754 6.28 -21.91 -25.80
C ARG A 754 5.36 -20.68 -25.69
N MET A 755 4.29 -20.66 -26.47
CA MET A 755 3.32 -19.57 -26.55
C MET A 755 2.50 -19.43 -25.26
N ILE A 756 1.99 -20.53 -24.69
CA ILE A 756 1.31 -20.53 -23.39
C ILE A 756 2.23 -19.94 -22.32
N LYS A 757 3.48 -20.42 -22.27
CA LYS A 757 4.47 -19.97 -21.26
C LYS A 757 4.83 -18.49 -21.40
N GLN A 758 5.11 -17.99 -22.61
CA GLN A 758 5.43 -16.57 -22.82
C GLN A 758 4.20 -15.67 -22.56
N ALA A 759 3.01 -16.06 -23.01
CA ALA A 759 1.79 -15.28 -22.83
C ALA A 759 1.35 -15.23 -21.35
N ALA A 760 1.49 -16.32 -20.59
CA ALA A 760 1.24 -16.35 -19.15
C ALA A 760 2.19 -15.42 -18.37
N GLN A 761 3.49 -15.43 -18.71
CA GLN A 761 4.47 -14.52 -18.12
C GLN A 761 4.12 -13.05 -18.39
N TYR A 762 3.76 -12.69 -19.63
CA TYR A 762 3.34 -11.33 -19.98
C TYR A 762 2.04 -10.93 -19.28
N HIS A 763 1.02 -11.80 -19.29
CA HIS A 763 -0.28 -11.53 -18.66
C HIS A 763 -0.15 -11.32 -17.14
N LYS A 764 0.71 -12.08 -16.48
CA LYS A 764 1.00 -11.92 -15.04
C LYS A 764 1.53 -10.53 -14.70
N VAL A 765 2.48 -10.01 -15.48
CA VAL A 765 3.05 -8.66 -15.32
C VAL A 765 2.02 -7.58 -15.66
N GLN A 766 1.26 -7.78 -16.74
CA GLN A 766 0.21 -6.85 -17.15
C GLN A 766 -0.93 -6.78 -16.11
N ASN A 767 -1.29 -7.89 -15.45
CA ASN A 767 -2.25 -7.89 -14.34
C ASN A 767 -1.73 -7.13 -13.09
N GLN A 768 -0.42 -7.06 -12.88
CA GLN A 768 0.19 -6.25 -11.82
C GLN A 768 0.24 -4.76 -12.18
N HIS A 769 0.35 -4.42 -13.47
CA HIS A 769 0.40 -3.04 -13.97
C HIS A 769 -0.60 -2.81 -15.14
N PRO A 770 -1.93 -2.80 -14.89
CA PRO A 770 -2.94 -2.86 -15.95
C PRO A 770 -2.94 -1.71 -16.96
N SER A 771 -2.35 -0.58 -16.61
CA SER A 771 -2.36 0.66 -17.41
C SER A 771 -1.14 0.85 -18.33
N THR A 772 -0.15 -0.05 -18.31
CA THR A 772 1.15 0.19 -18.95
C THR A 772 1.44 -0.72 -20.16
N ALA A 773 0.88 -1.94 -20.16
CA ALA A 773 0.97 -2.91 -21.25
C ALA A 773 -0.42 -3.36 -21.73
N MET A 774 -0.52 -3.80 -22.99
CA MET A 774 -1.80 -4.19 -23.61
C MET A 774 -2.38 -5.45 -22.96
N PRO A 775 -3.63 -5.44 -22.47
CA PRO A 775 -4.21 -6.62 -21.83
C PRO A 775 -4.47 -7.75 -22.83
N LEU A 776 -4.07 -8.95 -22.45
CA LEU A 776 -4.48 -10.18 -23.14
C LEU A 776 -5.80 -10.65 -22.54
N LEU A 777 -6.87 -10.68 -23.34
CA LEU A 777 -8.21 -11.02 -22.87
C LEU A 777 -8.43 -12.54 -22.79
N GLY A 778 -7.80 -13.27 -23.71
CA GLY A 778 -7.80 -14.72 -23.78
C GLY A 778 -6.81 -15.28 -24.81
N LEU A 779 -6.38 -16.52 -24.60
CA LEU A 779 -5.66 -17.38 -25.53
C LEU A 779 -6.53 -18.61 -25.81
N PHE A 780 -6.67 -19.01 -27.08
CA PHE A 780 -7.28 -20.29 -27.45
C PHE A 780 -6.63 -20.87 -28.71
N PHE A 781 -6.83 -22.17 -28.92
CA PHE A 781 -6.31 -22.92 -30.07
C PHE A 781 -7.49 -23.45 -30.87
N SER A 782 -7.41 -23.41 -32.21
CA SER A 782 -8.46 -23.99 -33.06
C SER A 782 -8.44 -25.51 -32.97
N LYS A 783 -9.63 -26.12 -33.06
CA LYS A 783 -9.80 -27.58 -33.08
C LYS A 783 -9.75 -28.17 -34.50
N SER A 784 -9.68 -27.31 -35.54
CA SER A 784 -9.77 -27.72 -36.95
C SER A 784 -8.50 -27.45 -37.76
N ASP A 785 -7.63 -26.57 -37.28
CA ASP A 785 -6.43 -26.10 -37.98
C ASP A 785 -5.36 -25.66 -36.95
N PRO A 786 -4.04 -25.78 -37.26
CA PRO A 786 -2.95 -25.53 -36.32
C PRO A 786 -2.68 -24.02 -36.11
N LEU A 787 -3.73 -23.30 -35.70
CA LEU A 787 -3.73 -21.87 -35.43
C LEU A 787 -4.08 -21.58 -33.97
N ALA A 788 -3.18 -20.85 -33.31
CA ALA A 788 -3.42 -20.23 -32.02
C ALA A 788 -3.98 -18.81 -32.20
N TYR A 789 -4.85 -18.39 -31.29
CA TYR A 789 -5.52 -17.10 -31.30
C TYR A 789 -5.30 -16.36 -29.98
N ILE A 790 -4.72 -15.16 -30.07
CA ILE A 790 -4.67 -14.19 -28.97
C ILE A 790 -5.77 -13.15 -29.19
N MET A 791 -6.59 -12.94 -28.16
CA MET A 791 -7.61 -11.89 -28.11
C MET A 791 -7.09 -10.67 -27.34
N VAL A 792 -7.14 -9.49 -27.97
CA VAL A 792 -6.79 -8.18 -27.35
C VAL A 792 -7.88 -7.14 -27.65
N PRO A 793 -7.96 -6.01 -26.90
CA PRO A 793 -8.93 -4.95 -27.18
C PRO A 793 -8.69 -4.28 -28.55
N TYR A 794 -9.78 -3.83 -29.18
CA TYR A 794 -9.68 -3.04 -30.41
C TYR A 794 -9.45 -1.55 -30.14
N TYR A 795 -8.18 -1.12 -30.20
CA TYR A 795 -7.81 0.30 -30.17
C TYR A 795 -7.97 0.93 -31.57
N SER A 796 -9.14 1.49 -31.85
CA SER A 796 -9.49 2.09 -33.16
C SER A 796 -8.48 3.14 -33.63
N ASN A 797 -7.73 2.84 -34.70
CA ASN A 797 -6.62 3.66 -35.21
C ASN A 797 -5.52 4.00 -34.17
N GLY A 798 -5.45 3.29 -33.04
CA GLY A 798 -4.63 3.68 -31.90
C GLY A 798 -3.12 3.44 -32.05
N SER A 799 -2.67 2.66 -33.05
CA SER A 799 -1.24 2.41 -33.25
C SER A 799 -0.51 3.65 -33.78
N LEU A 800 0.72 3.90 -33.34
CA LEU A 800 1.46 5.11 -33.69
C LEU A 800 1.61 5.29 -35.22
N LYS A 801 1.74 4.20 -35.97
CA LYS A 801 1.78 4.20 -37.44
C LYS A 801 0.47 4.63 -38.09
N ALA A 802 -0.68 4.26 -37.52
CA ALA A 802 -1.98 4.70 -38.00
C ALA A 802 -2.18 6.19 -37.67
N LEU A 803 -1.89 6.59 -36.42
CA LEU A 803 -1.98 7.98 -35.97
C LEU A 803 -1.10 8.92 -36.79
N GLN A 804 0.20 8.63 -36.95
CA GLN A 804 1.12 9.51 -37.68
C GLN A 804 0.77 9.63 -39.18
N LYS A 805 -0.01 8.71 -39.74
CA LYS A 805 -0.53 8.79 -41.11
C LYS A 805 -1.86 9.57 -41.23
N LEU A 806 -2.71 9.52 -40.20
CA LEU A 806 -4.06 10.11 -40.22
C LEU A 806 -4.13 11.50 -39.57
N SER A 807 -3.46 11.66 -38.43
CA SER A 807 -3.41 12.88 -37.62
C SER A 807 -2.19 12.80 -36.69
N PRO A 808 -1.02 13.35 -37.09
CA PRO A 808 0.21 13.30 -36.31
C PRO A 808 0.07 13.76 -34.86
N LEU A 809 0.91 13.22 -33.98
CA LEU A 809 0.98 13.65 -32.59
C LEU A 809 1.76 14.98 -32.48
N THR A 810 1.26 15.89 -31.65
CA THR A 810 1.99 17.12 -31.28
C THR A 810 3.13 16.80 -30.30
N PRO A 811 4.17 17.66 -30.15
CA PRO A 811 5.29 17.39 -29.25
C PRO A 811 4.89 17.10 -27.78
N SER A 812 3.81 17.70 -27.29
CA SER A 812 3.26 17.44 -25.95
C SER A 812 2.58 16.07 -25.84
N GLU A 813 1.84 15.67 -26.87
CA GLU A 813 1.22 14.33 -26.94
C GLU A 813 2.29 13.24 -27.13
N ILE A 814 3.32 13.47 -27.96
CA ILE A 814 4.48 12.57 -28.09
C ILE A 814 5.10 12.34 -26.72
N GLY A 815 5.33 13.41 -25.95
CA GLY A 815 5.88 13.32 -24.61
C GLY A 815 5.04 12.45 -23.66
N ARG A 816 3.74 12.74 -23.53
CA ARG A 816 2.83 11.94 -22.68
C ARG A 816 2.74 10.47 -23.12
N VAL A 817 2.63 10.23 -24.43
CA VAL A 817 2.56 8.88 -25.00
C VAL A 817 3.87 8.11 -24.76
N MET A 818 5.02 8.68 -25.05
CA MET A 818 6.30 8.00 -24.83
C MET A 818 6.59 7.77 -23.34
N ARG A 819 6.11 8.63 -22.43
CA ARG A 819 6.16 8.38 -20.98
C ARG A 819 5.36 7.13 -20.57
N GLY A 820 4.18 6.94 -21.15
CA GLY A 820 3.37 5.72 -20.96
C GLY A 820 4.05 4.46 -21.51
N VAL A 821 4.67 4.56 -22.69
CA VAL A 821 5.47 3.47 -23.29
C VAL A 821 6.65 3.10 -22.39
N LEU A 822 7.36 4.08 -21.81
CA LEU A 822 8.46 3.81 -20.88
C LEU A 822 8.00 3.13 -19.58
N LEU A 823 6.84 3.50 -19.02
CA LEU A 823 6.26 2.79 -17.87
C LEU A 823 5.92 1.32 -18.21
N GLY A 824 5.43 1.04 -19.43
CA GLY A 824 5.17 -0.33 -19.88
C GLY A 824 6.45 -1.15 -20.01
N LEU A 825 7.53 -0.54 -20.52
CA LEU A 825 8.83 -1.19 -20.60
C LEU A 825 9.47 -1.38 -19.23
N GLN A 826 9.30 -0.43 -18.30
CA GLN A 826 9.74 -0.60 -16.91
C GLN A 826 9.14 -1.88 -16.30
N SER A 827 7.81 -2.03 -16.29
CA SER A 827 7.14 -3.22 -15.71
C SER A 827 7.61 -4.54 -16.35
N LEU A 828 7.82 -4.54 -17.68
CA LEU A 828 8.32 -5.71 -18.40
C LEU A 828 9.79 -6.01 -18.08
N HIS A 829 10.66 -4.99 -18.05
CA HIS A 829 12.09 -5.11 -17.81
C HIS A 829 12.42 -5.48 -16.36
N GLU A 830 11.70 -4.94 -15.38
CA GLU A 830 11.74 -5.35 -13.96
C GLU A 830 11.39 -6.84 -13.80
N SER A 831 10.50 -7.35 -14.66
CA SER A 831 10.11 -8.76 -14.74
C SER A 831 11.00 -9.60 -15.67
N CYS A 832 12.15 -9.07 -16.11
CA CYS A 832 13.09 -9.68 -17.05
C CYS A 832 12.54 -10.02 -18.46
N ILE A 833 11.38 -9.47 -18.85
CA ILE A 833 10.77 -9.66 -20.18
C ILE A 833 11.32 -8.61 -21.15
N THR A 834 12.15 -9.02 -22.10
CA THR A 834 12.52 -8.16 -23.26
C THR A 834 11.47 -8.27 -24.35
N HIS A 835 10.86 -7.15 -24.74
CA HIS A 835 9.79 -7.11 -25.74
C HIS A 835 10.32 -7.49 -27.13
N ALA A 836 11.48 -6.94 -27.50
CA ALA A 836 12.26 -7.21 -28.71
C ALA A 836 11.60 -6.90 -30.07
N SER A 837 10.27 -6.71 -30.14
CA SER A 837 9.57 -6.28 -31.36
C SER A 837 8.95 -4.87 -31.26
N LEU A 838 9.63 -3.92 -30.62
CA LEU A 838 9.14 -2.53 -30.52
C LEU A 838 9.22 -1.81 -31.87
N ASN A 839 8.07 -1.34 -32.36
CA ASN A 839 7.94 -0.57 -33.59
C ASN A 839 6.60 0.16 -33.61
N ALA A 840 6.39 1.07 -34.56
CA ALA A 840 5.19 1.92 -34.64
C ALA A 840 3.85 1.17 -34.87
N ASN A 841 3.84 -0.13 -35.18
CA ASN A 841 2.62 -0.95 -35.22
C ASN A 841 2.28 -1.56 -33.84
N ASN A 842 3.30 -1.79 -33.01
CA ASN A 842 3.21 -2.47 -31.70
C ASN A 842 3.25 -1.48 -30.51
N LEU A 843 3.10 -0.19 -30.79
CA LEU A 843 2.97 0.88 -29.80
C LEU A 843 1.68 1.63 -30.08
N PHE A 844 0.94 1.95 -29.03
CA PHE A 844 -0.40 2.51 -29.10
C PHE A 844 -0.51 3.78 -28.26
N ALA A 845 -1.33 4.74 -28.70
CA ALA A 845 -1.73 5.90 -27.91
C ALA A 845 -3.25 5.89 -27.70
N VAL A 846 -3.67 5.62 -26.47
CA VAL A 846 -5.06 5.73 -26.03
C VAL A 846 -5.38 7.20 -25.79
N ASN A 847 -6.46 7.68 -26.41
CA ASN A 847 -6.97 9.06 -26.34
C ASN A 847 -5.95 10.17 -26.68
N ARG A 848 -4.79 9.82 -27.29
CA ARG A 848 -3.61 10.71 -27.49
C ARG A 848 -2.99 11.24 -26.19
N GLU A 849 -3.33 10.64 -25.05
CA GLU A 849 -2.86 11.04 -23.71
C GLU A 849 -2.03 9.96 -23.02
N GLN A 850 -2.29 8.68 -23.29
CA GLN A 850 -1.63 7.55 -22.63
C GLN A 850 -1.01 6.61 -23.67
N GLY A 851 0.30 6.39 -23.59
CA GLY A 851 0.97 5.36 -24.37
C GLY A 851 0.86 3.98 -23.72
N ILE A 852 0.68 2.94 -24.55
CA ILE A 852 0.64 1.54 -24.11
C ILE A 852 1.60 0.72 -24.98
N VAL A 853 2.39 -0.14 -24.33
CA VAL A 853 3.22 -1.15 -25.00
C VAL A 853 2.31 -2.29 -25.48
N GLY A 854 2.34 -2.61 -26.76
CA GLY A 854 1.55 -3.69 -27.33
C GLY A 854 1.99 -5.08 -26.87
N ASP A 855 1.24 -6.08 -27.30
CA ASP A 855 1.65 -7.48 -27.30
C ASP A 855 2.66 -7.76 -28.44
N PHE A 856 3.32 -8.91 -28.34
CA PHE A 856 4.35 -9.33 -29.27
C PHE A 856 4.13 -10.77 -29.77
N ASP A 857 5.07 -11.27 -30.57
CA ASP A 857 5.00 -12.62 -31.13
C ASP A 857 5.43 -13.67 -30.10
N PHE A 858 4.45 -14.25 -29.39
CA PHE A 858 4.65 -15.22 -28.31
C PHE A 858 5.14 -16.60 -28.79
N THR A 859 5.00 -16.94 -30.08
CA THR A 859 5.58 -18.18 -30.65
C THR A 859 7.08 -18.05 -30.92
N LYS A 860 7.55 -16.82 -31.19
CA LYS A 860 8.95 -16.49 -31.47
C LYS A 860 9.79 -16.31 -30.21
N THR A 861 11.11 -16.45 -30.34
CA THR A 861 12.08 -16.02 -29.33
C THR A 861 12.40 -14.52 -29.45
N PRO A 862 12.98 -13.86 -28.41
CA PRO A 862 13.39 -12.46 -28.50
C PRO A 862 14.32 -12.18 -29.68
N GLU A 863 15.24 -13.10 -30.00
CA GLU A 863 16.21 -12.97 -31.10
C GLU A 863 15.48 -12.90 -32.45
N GLN A 864 14.52 -13.80 -32.65
CA GLN A 864 13.67 -13.87 -33.84
C GLN A 864 12.71 -12.67 -33.98
N ARG A 865 12.38 -12.00 -32.86
CA ARG A 865 11.61 -10.75 -32.83
C ARG A 865 12.49 -9.54 -33.18
N ALA A 866 13.68 -9.47 -32.61
CA ALA A 866 14.61 -8.34 -32.72
C ALA A 866 15.15 -8.08 -34.13
N VAL A 867 15.21 -9.13 -34.97
CA VAL A 867 15.63 -9.03 -36.39
C VAL A 867 14.49 -9.25 -37.39
N ASP A 868 13.22 -9.23 -36.94
CA ASP A 868 12.07 -9.34 -37.84
C ASP A 868 12.05 -8.14 -38.80
N CYS A 869 11.78 -8.37 -40.08
CA CYS A 869 11.74 -7.33 -41.11
C CYS A 869 10.55 -6.34 -40.96
N GLY A 870 9.88 -6.30 -39.80
CA GLY A 870 8.99 -5.22 -39.35
C GLY A 870 9.67 -4.18 -38.45
N MET A 871 10.94 -4.36 -38.06
CA MET A 871 11.69 -3.48 -37.15
C MET A 871 12.20 -2.18 -37.81
N VAL A 872 11.28 -1.40 -38.37
CA VAL A 872 11.52 -0.14 -39.08
C VAL A 872 10.44 0.89 -38.72
N ALA A 873 10.84 2.15 -38.52
CA ALA A 873 9.93 3.30 -38.40
C ALA A 873 10.23 4.32 -39.51
N GLY A 874 9.33 4.45 -40.50
CA GLY A 874 9.59 5.24 -41.71
C GLY A 874 10.80 4.68 -42.47
N SER A 875 11.89 5.45 -42.50
CA SER A 875 13.19 5.07 -43.07
C SER A 875 14.26 4.75 -42.01
N ILE A 876 13.90 4.67 -40.73
CA ILE A 876 14.80 4.42 -39.60
C ILE A 876 14.78 2.94 -39.22
N SER A 877 15.95 2.30 -39.20
CA SER A 877 16.14 0.95 -38.66
C SER A 877 16.01 0.95 -37.13
N LEU A 878 15.11 0.13 -36.59
CA LEU A 878 14.94 -0.08 -35.14
C LEU A 878 15.78 -1.25 -34.62
N VAL A 879 16.49 -1.97 -35.50
CA VAL A 879 17.41 -3.05 -35.12
C VAL A 879 18.65 -2.45 -34.48
N ALA A 880 18.78 -2.64 -33.17
CA ALA A 880 19.84 -2.07 -32.35
C ALA A 880 21.26 -2.55 -32.76
N PRO A 881 22.30 -1.71 -32.60
CA PRO A 881 23.64 -1.99 -33.11
C PRO A 881 24.30 -3.22 -32.46
N GLU A 882 24.00 -3.54 -31.20
CA GLU A 882 24.53 -4.71 -30.51
C GLU A 882 24.08 -6.05 -31.13
N LEU A 883 22.86 -6.11 -31.68
CA LEU A 883 22.34 -7.29 -32.38
C LEU A 883 23.14 -7.58 -33.65
N ARG A 884 23.62 -6.53 -34.32
CA ARG A 884 24.49 -6.62 -35.51
C ARG A 884 25.88 -7.15 -35.17
N GLN A 885 26.24 -7.18 -33.88
CA GLN A 885 27.45 -7.79 -33.33
C GLN A 885 27.18 -9.20 -32.76
N SER A 886 26.01 -9.79 -33.07
CA SER A 886 25.56 -11.10 -32.58
C SER A 886 25.40 -11.18 -31.05
N GLN A 887 25.15 -10.05 -30.38
CA GLN A 887 24.76 -10.05 -28.96
C GLN A 887 23.27 -10.39 -28.81
N LEU A 888 22.89 -10.98 -27.68
CA LEU A 888 21.49 -11.32 -27.39
C LEU A 888 20.66 -10.03 -27.12
N PRO A 889 19.36 -10.02 -27.48
CA PRO A 889 18.45 -8.94 -27.12
C PRO A 889 18.39 -8.74 -25.60
N SER A 890 18.27 -7.48 -25.19
CA SER A 890 18.22 -7.08 -23.78
C SER A 890 17.28 -5.88 -23.58
N PRO A 891 16.98 -5.49 -22.33
CA PRO A 891 16.29 -4.23 -22.04
C PRO A 891 16.85 -3.00 -22.79
N ALA A 892 18.18 -2.93 -22.98
CA ALA A 892 18.80 -1.85 -23.75
C ALA A 892 18.37 -1.88 -25.24
N THR A 893 18.18 -3.06 -25.83
CA THR A 893 17.74 -3.23 -27.22
C THR A 893 16.36 -2.62 -27.44
N ASP A 894 15.44 -2.81 -26.49
CA ASP A 894 14.13 -2.15 -26.50
C ASP A 894 14.29 -0.62 -26.43
N MET A 895 15.17 -0.11 -25.56
CA MET A 895 15.42 1.34 -25.41
C MET A 895 16.02 2.00 -26.66
N TYR A 896 16.74 1.26 -27.51
CA TYR A 896 17.15 1.77 -28.83
C TYR A 896 15.96 1.94 -29.77
N ALA A 897 15.06 0.95 -29.82
CA ALA A 897 13.85 1.01 -30.63
C ALA A 897 12.90 2.14 -30.15
N VAL A 898 12.83 2.41 -28.84
CA VAL A 898 12.18 3.60 -28.27
C VAL A 898 12.78 4.89 -28.85
N GLY A 899 14.11 5.03 -28.82
CA GLY A 899 14.79 6.20 -29.41
C GLY A 899 14.52 6.37 -30.91
N GLY A 900 14.53 5.26 -31.66
CA GLY A 900 14.24 5.27 -33.10
C GLY A 900 12.79 5.65 -33.43
N VAL A 901 11.82 5.16 -32.65
CA VAL A 901 10.40 5.56 -32.79
C VAL A 901 10.20 7.02 -32.38
N MET A 902 10.83 7.47 -31.29
CA MET A 902 10.71 8.86 -30.82
C MET A 902 11.29 9.86 -31.84
N LEU A 903 12.44 9.54 -32.46
CA LEU A 903 12.99 10.32 -33.56
C LEU A 903 12.03 10.36 -34.76
N TRP A 904 11.43 9.22 -35.15
CA TRP A 904 10.45 9.16 -36.24
C TRP A 904 9.15 9.94 -35.96
N LEU A 905 8.69 9.99 -34.70
CA LEU A 905 7.52 10.80 -34.31
C LEU A 905 7.78 12.31 -34.46
N HIS A 906 8.98 12.77 -34.14
CA HIS A 906 9.37 14.18 -34.30
C HIS A 906 9.80 14.55 -35.73
N VAL A 907 10.43 13.62 -36.47
CA VAL A 907 10.94 13.83 -37.84
C VAL A 907 10.60 12.62 -38.72
N PRO A 908 9.37 12.52 -39.27
CA PRO A 908 8.92 11.36 -40.04
C PRO A 908 9.74 11.10 -41.32
N ASP A 909 10.24 12.16 -41.94
CA ASP A 909 11.02 12.13 -43.18
C ASP A 909 12.52 11.86 -42.98
N CYS A 910 12.95 11.54 -41.75
CA CYS A 910 14.36 11.26 -41.44
C CYS A 910 14.86 9.99 -42.15
N THR A 911 15.75 10.15 -43.12
CA THR A 911 16.44 9.05 -43.81
C THR A 911 17.71 8.63 -43.04
N GLY A 912 17.84 7.35 -42.70
CA GLY A 912 19.08 6.81 -42.13
C GLY A 912 20.23 6.78 -43.14
N ASP A 913 21.44 7.16 -42.71
CA ASP A 913 22.64 7.08 -43.54
C ASP A 913 23.01 5.61 -43.82
N ASN A 914 23.03 5.23 -45.10
CA ASN A 914 23.14 3.83 -45.55
C ASN A 914 24.43 3.11 -45.08
N GLU A 915 25.52 3.85 -44.83
CA GLU A 915 26.83 3.29 -44.49
C GLU A 915 27.01 2.98 -43.00
N GLN A 916 26.19 3.56 -42.10
CA GLN A 916 26.30 3.35 -40.65
C GLN A 916 25.00 2.92 -39.98
N GLN A 917 23.83 3.21 -40.57
CA GLN A 917 22.51 2.82 -40.06
C GLN A 917 22.29 3.15 -38.56
N VAL A 918 22.85 4.28 -38.12
CA VAL A 918 22.57 4.96 -36.86
C VAL A 918 22.14 6.39 -37.25
N PRO A 919 21.02 6.94 -36.74
CA PRO A 919 20.55 8.25 -37.19
C PRO A 919 21.50 9.39 -36.78
N ARG A 920 21.88 10.24 -37.74
CA ARG A 920 22.62 11.48 -37.46
C ARG A 920 21.66 12.54 -36.93
N LEU A 921 21.78 12.87 -35.65
CA LEU A 921 20.98 13.91 -34.97
C LEU A 921 21.45 15.35 -35.30
N SER A 922 22.60 15.51 -35.97
CA SER A 922 23.20 16.80 -36.32
C SER A 922 22.51 17.43 -37.53
N GLY A 923 21.87 18.58 -37.35
CA GLY A 923 21.21 19.35 -38.42
C GLY A 923 19.68 19.19 -38.48
N LEU A 924 19.08 18.37 -37.62
CA LEU A 924 17.62 18.28 -37.47
C LEU A 924 17.08 19.42 -36.60
N GLN A 925 15.91 19.96 -36.95
CA GLN A 925 15.19 20.93 -36.12
C GLN A 925 14.45 20.21 -34.98
N LEU A 926 15.19 19.88 -33.92
CA LEU A 926 14.68 19.26 -32.71
C LEU A 926 14.76 20.23 -31.52
N ASP A 927 13.89 20.04 -30.53
CA ASP A 927 14.07 20.67 -29.22
C ASP A 927 15.35 20.14 -28.54
N VAL A 928 16.04 21.02 -27.79
CA VAL A 928 17.33 20.69 -27.16
C VAL A 928 17.21 19.53 -26.16
N LYS A 929 16.08 19.40 -25.44
CA LYS A 929 15.85 18.27 -24.53
C LYS A 929 15.62 16.98 -25.31
N VAL A 930 14.82 17.03 -26.38
CA VAL A 930 14.58 15.87 -27.27
C VAL A 930 15.88 15.39 -27.89
N GLN A 931 16.71 16.30 -28.42
CA GLN A 931 18.02 15.96 -29.00
C GLN A 931 18.97 15.38 -27.93
N THR A 932 18.94 15.91 -26.71
CA THR A 932 19.73 15.41 -25.58
C THR A 932 19.32 13.99 -25.18
N LEU A 933 18.02 13.73 -24.98
CA LEU A 933 17.48 12.40 -24.67
C LEU A 933 17.79 11.39 -25.79
N LEU A 934 17.56 11.74 -27.06
CA LEU A 934 17.87 10.88 -28.20
C LEU A 934 19.37 10.53 -28.27
N SER A 935 20.25 11.45 -27.89
CA SER A 935 21.70 11.17 -27.81
C SER A 935 22.06 10.15 -26.72
N LYS A 936 21.24 10.01 -25.67
CA LYS A 936 21.40 8.99 -24.60
C LYS A 936 20.75 7.64 -24.97
N LEU A 937 19.78 7.63 -25.89
CA LEU A 937 19.04 6.42 -26.31
C LEU A 937 19.64 5.72 -27.56
N LEU A 938 20.23 6.47 -28.49
CA LEU A 938 20.71 5.90 -29.78
C LEU A 938 22.19 5.44 -29.78
N VAL A 939 22.86 5.44 -28.62
CA VAL A 939 24.26 5.00 -28.46
C VAL A 939 24.40 3.48 -28.31
N CYS A 940 25.60 2.96 -28.64
CA CYS A 940 25.94 1.53 -28.54
C CYS A 940 26.27 1.04 -27.12
N SER A 941 26.54 1.94 -26.17
CA SER A 941 26.96 1.59 -24.80
C SER A 941 26.48 2.62 -23.79
N ARG A 942 26.18 2.18 -22.56
CA ARG A 942 25.58 3.00 -21.48
C ARG A 942 24.31 3.75 -21.92
N ARG A 943 23.46 3.05 -22.69
CA ARG A 943 22.10 3.48 -23.05
C ARG A 943 21.23 3.48 -21.80
N LEU A 944 20.37 4.49 -21.63
CA LEU A 944 19.46 4.57 -20.48
C LEU A 944 18.53 3.35 -20.41
N SER A 945 18.26 2.86 -19.19
CA SER A 945 17.12 2.01 -18.89
C SER A 945 15.79 2.79 -18.96
N ALA A 946 14.65 2.08 -18.91
CA ALA A 946 13.34 2.72 -18.87
C ALA A 946 13.16 3.66 -17.66
N VAL A 947 13.70 3.27 -16.49
CA VAL A 947 13.67 4.06 -15.25
C VAL A 947 14.51 5.33 -15.38
N GLU A 948 15.76 5.20 -15.83
CA GLU A 948 16.65 6.37 -16.02
C GLU A 948 16.12 7.32 -17.11
N ALA A 949 15.46 6.80 -18.14
CA ALA A 949 14.82 7.61 -19.17
C ALA A 949 13.60 8.38 -18.64
N LEU A 950 12.78 7.79 -17.74
CA LEU A 950 11.67 8.49 -17.09
C LEU A 950 12.16 9.64 -16.18
N CYS A 951 13.36 9.53 -15.62
CA CYS A 951 14.01 10.57 -14.81
C CYS A 951 14.79 11.62 -15.64
N ASP A 952 14.70 11.62 -16.97
CA ASP A 952 15.36 12.62 -17.83
C ASP A 952 14.62 13.98 -17.81
N ASP A 953 15.38 15.07 -17.91
CA ASP A 953 14.89 16.47 -17.95
C ASP A 953 13.78 16.70 -18.99
N TYR A 954 13.74 15.92 -20.07
CA TYR A 954 12.63 15.95 -21.02
C TYR A 954 11.30 15.58 -20.36
N PHE A 955 11.21 14.39 -19.74
CA PHE A 955 9.95 13.89 -19.16
C PHE A 955 9.55 14.60 -17.88
N LEU A 956 10.50 14.93 -17.00
CA LEU A 956 10.23 15.72 -15.80
C LEU A 956 9.62 17.09 -16.14
N SER A 957 9.98 17.66 -17.29
CA SER A 957 9.41 18.93 -17.77
C SER A 957 8.06 18.83 -18.49
N LEU A 958 7.43 17.65 -18.47
CA LEU A 958 6.05 17.43 -18.93
C LEU A 958 5.07 17.20 -17.76
N GLU A 959 5.56 17.27 -16.52
CA GLU A 959 4.78 17.12 -15.28
C GLU A 959 4.43 18.47 -14.62
N ASN A 960 4.82 19.58 -15.26
CA ASN A 960 4.51 20.97 -14.92
C ASN A 960 3.77 21.66 -16.08
#